data_AF-A0A1X2ZM99-F1
#
_entry.id   AF-A0A1X2ZM99-F1
#
_cell.length_a   1.000
_cell.length_b   1.000
_cell.length_c   1.000
_cell.angle_alpha   90.00
_cell.angle_beta   90.00
_cell.angle_gamma   90.00
#
_symmetry.space_group_name_H-M   'P 1'
#
loop_
_entity.id
_entity.type
_entity.pdbx_description
1 polymer ?
#
loop_
_entity_poly.entity_id
_entity_poly.type
_entity_poly.pdbx_seq_one_letter_code
_entity_poly.pdbx_strand_id
1 'polypeptide(L)'
;MRNYSKYSPIPTEDLPAQFAGIFHMLALTFTPANDRTIITTIDGRNLELICDGGDTATEHRKKIPVVAAGYQKAIWELREGHLRYCPSQQRLWRRDPDTSDHEGERLILNSWHPVKTIEDEYHIGANARSSERNSLYSATILREAKRSQWFDQVERGVRCDPCVWVRREGRIVCLQDEPDIAVTQTFSPAGMGNQALRDAKRILEWLTVDEKSCANLCRMFATPWLEPFKQLSYVLSGHGGDGKTLIARQALLGVLGVGKVFPGFSVQGYCTGGGYTLGRESMNDEMDGKAFAIDDEACAVTEDMLPLLRALSTGSQVNARVTGGRYRVMTPSATLLILTNMRFADSGENSDVRRFIKVEFHQSKGRSYDEYHAIEGFCHRHPAAFFVLSCRLWERSDEPEIVNLSPARTISDEMYWLISEIASNEEQYGVPVASRNDYRKEFHTAVPQSLMDVLGLENSKTKALPGSQCRVVRVANQNRFDVYRKAALDNETEPADTWWQTALSKPNRDSLRSLDDVGDCHDLAGIVEAALAGQVGFAPCEGKARKTGGPVDGKVSLSWKRLNPSDESHVDSTFVTDKMSRYAVVPLGDCFVIDCDKPSEADGPDGWQCLQALTGDYGTDMLPATLVTKTPHGVHLYYRMPTGMDVSLLKNAVHEQNLPIDLRVSNKGYVLGPGSVIDGKRYELVDLPSGVVPEASEAIMRMLKDFGYTNEPKPEAPALSLDDVMAGRPAASNSQGTPDMTPVPEGQRNSTLHAWAYGRYKNHPENEHQIHDDLLRRGRDSGLADAELEQIWKSIKRSLD
;
A
#
# COMPACT_ATOMS: atom_id res chain seq x y z
N MET A 1 39.23 -29.26 5.57
CA MET A 1 38.73 -30.46 4.86
C MET A 1 38.33 -31.52 5.88
N ARG A 2 37.13 -32.09 5.76
CA ARG A 2 36.72 -33.24 6.57
C ARG A 2 37.58 -34.45 6.20
N ASN A 3 38.02 -35.21 7.20
CA ASN A 3 38.83 -36.40 6.96
C ASN A 3 37.92 -37.58 6.58
N TYR A 4 37.82 -37.85 5.27
CA TYR A 4 37.02 -38.95 4.73
C TYR A 4 37.75 -40.30 4.65
N SER A 5 38.95 -40.44 5.24
CA SER A 5 39.70 -41.72 5.22
C SER A 5 38.93 -42.90 5.82
N LYS A 6 37.99 -42.64 6.73
CA LYS A 6 37.14 -43.64 7.39
C LYS A 6 35.72 -43.70 6.83
N TYR A 7 35.42 -42.91 5.81
CA TYR A 7 34.10 -42.93 5.18
C TYR A 7 33.95 -44.20 4.34
N SER A 8 32.76 -44.79 4.37
CA SER A 8 32.36 -45.89 3.48
C SER A 8 30.87 -45.77 3.19
N PRO A 9 30.43 -45.94 1.93
CA PRO A 9 29.02 -45.86 1.56
C PRO A 9 28.22 -47.02 2.18
N ILE A 10 26.91 -46.82 2.35
CA ILE A 10 25.99 -47.83 2.89
C ILE A 10 25.93 -49.01 1.89
N PRO A 11 26.28 -50.24 2.29
CA PRO A 11 26.15 -51.42 1.43
C PRO A 11 24.68 -51.74 1.18
N THR A 12 24.28 -51.78 -0.09
CA THR A 12 22.95 -52.22 -0.54
C THR A 12 23.05 -52.95 -1.87
N GLU A 13 22.07 -53.78 -2.20
CA GLU A 13 22.00 -54.46 -3.51
C GLU A 13 22.06 -53.48 -4.69
N ASP A 14 21.51 -52.27 -4.50
CA ASP A 14 21.46 -51.19 -5.50
C ASP A 14 22.68 -50.24 -5.51
N LEU A 15 23.74 -50.51 -4.73
CA LEU A 15 24.92 -49.63 -4.67
C LEU A 15 25.75 -49.76 -5.96
N PRO A 16 26.02 -48.67 -6.72
CA PRO A 16 26.87 -48.77 -7.89
C PRO A 16 28.30 -49.18 -7.52
N ALA A 17 28.82 -50.22 -8.18
CA ALA A 17 30.11 -50.85 -7.84
C ALA A 17 31.29 -49.85 -7.78
N GLN A 18 31.29 -48.84 -8.66
CA GLN A 18 32.36 -47.85 -8.75
C GLN A 18 32.19 -46.64 -7.80
N PHE A 19 31.04 -46.50 -7.11
CA PHE A 19 30.74 -45.30 -6.32
C PHE A 19 31.79 -45.01 -5.24
N ALA A 20 32.18 -46.03 -4.46
CA ALA A 20 33.17 -45.87 -3.40
C ALA A 20 34.54 -45.44 -3.97
N GLY A 21 34.96 -46.06 -5.07
CA GLY A 21 36.20 -45.72 -5.76
C GLY A 21 36.20 -44.27 -6.25
N ILE A 22 35.11 -43.84 -6.91
CA ILE A 22 34.97 -42.46 -7.39
C ILE A 22 35.05 -41.47 -6.20
N PHE A 23 34.32 -41.73 -5.11
CA PHE A 23 34.31 -40.84 -3.95
C PHE A 23 35.71 -40.59 -3.36
N HIS A 24 36.53 -41.65 -3.24
CA HIS A 24 37.86 -41.56 -2.66
C HIS A 24 38.95 -41.10 -3.63
N MET A 25 38.83 -41.40 -4.94
CA MET A 25 39.89 -41.13 -5.93
C MET A 25 39.77 -39.77 -6.59
N LEU A 26 38.60 -39.11 -6.58
CA LEU A 26 38.45 -37.78 -7.18
C LEU A 26 39.41 -36.76 -6.55
N ALA A 27 40.16 -36.05 -7.39
CA ALA A 27 41.18 -35.10 -6.97
C ALA A 27 41.24 -33.87 -7.90
N LEU A 28 41.60 -32.73 -7.32
CA LEU A 28 41.89 -31.51 -8.09
C LEU A 28 43.18 -31.67 -8.88
N THR A 29 43.24 -31.04 -10.04
CA THR A 29 44.40 -31.01 -10.93
C THR A 29 44.72 -29.58 -11.35
N PHE A 30 45.98 -29.30 -11.67
CA PHE A 30 46.40 -28.04 -12.29
C PHE A 30 46.21 -28.05 -13.81
N THR A 31 45.92 -29.21 -14.40
CA THR A 31 45.67 -29.31 -15.84
C THR A 31 44.38 -28.56 -16.20
N PRO A 32 44.38 -27.74 -17.27
CA PRO A 32 43.19 -27.02 -17.71
C PRO A 32 42.01 -27.94 -17.98
N ALA A 33 40.79 -27.45 -17.71
CA ALA A 33 39.56 -28.15 -18.05
C ALA A 33 39.53 -28.51 -19.54
N ASN A 34 39.00 -29.69 -19.82
CA ASN A 34 38.75 -30.17 -21.16
C ASN A 34 37.39 -30.88 -21.18
N ASP A 35 36.67 -30.82 -22.30
CA ASP A 35 35.27 -31.31 -22.37
C ASP A 35 35.11 -32.84 -22.21
N ARG A 36 36.15 -33.57 -21.76
CA ARG A 36 36.17 -35.04 -21.72
C ARG A 36 36.57 -35.63 -20.37
N THR A 37 37.69 -35.21 -19.79
CA THR A 37 38.31 -35.84 -18.62
C THR A 37 38.56 -34.89 -17.46
N ILE A 38 38.45 -33.57 -17.68
CA ILE A 38 38.73 -32.57 -16.64
C ILE A 38 37.65 -31.50 -16.66
N ILE A 39 36.91 -31.36 -15.57
CA ILE A 39 35.80 -30.42 -15.47
C ILE A 39 36.08 -29.34 -14.44
N THR A 40 35.46 -28.17 -14.60
CA THR A 40 35.56 -27.07 -13.63
C THR A 40 34.58 -27.28 -12.48
N THR A 41 35.07 -27.12 -11.26
CA THR A 41 34.30 -27.12 -10.01
C THR A 41 33.58 -25.79 -9.79
N ILE A 42 32.77 -25.70 -8.73
CA ILE A 42 32.04 -24.48 -8.39
C ILE A 42 32.97 -23.32 -7.98
N ASP A 43 34.09 -23.63 -7.32
CA ASP A 43 35.13 -22.68 -6.91
C ASP A 43 36.17 -22.39 -8.02
N GLY A 44 35.89 -22.78 -9.27
CA GLY A 44 36.72 -22.47 -10.43
C GLY A 44 37.97 -23.33 -10.61
N ARG A 45 38.21 -24.31 -9.73
CA ARG A 45 39.33 -25.25 -9.82
C ARG A 45 39.03 -26.38 -10.82
N ASN A 46 40.06 -27.08 -11.28
CA ASN A 46 39.90 -28.18 -12.22
C ASN A 46 39.89 -29.52 -11.48
N LEU A 47 38.90 -30.36 -11.78
CA LEU A 47 38.68 -31.68 -11.21
C LEU A 47 38.95 -32.74 -12.28
N GLU A 48 39.86 -33.69 -11.98
CA GLU A 48 40.14 -34.81 -12.85
C GLU A 48 39.09 -35.93 -12.64
N LEU A 49 38.41 -36.31 -13.71
CA LEU A 49 37.42 -37.38 -13.71
C LEU A 49 38.10 -38.75 -13.71
N ILE A 50 37.51 -39.68 -12.98
CA ILE A 50 37.90 -41.09 -13.03
C ILE A 50 37.45 -41.66 -14.37
N CYS A 51 38.41 -42.21 -15.13
CA CYS A 51 38.21 -42.72 -16.47
C CYS A 51 38.66 -44.18 -16.59
N ASP A 52 37.95 -44.96 -17.41
CA ASP A 52 38.37 -46.29 -17.86
C ASP A 52 39.15 -46.19 -19.18
N GLY A 53 40.17 -47.05 -19.31
CA GLY A 53 41.04 -47.13 -20.47
C GLY A 53 42.13 -46.06 -20.50
N GLY A 54 43.39 -46.48 -20.68
CA GLY A 54 44.52 -45.55 -20.79
C GLY A 54 45.86 -46.00 -20.19
N ASP A 55 46.04 -47.29 -19.88
CA ASP A 55 47.34 -47.84 -19.45
C ASP A 55 47.79 -48.94 -20.42
N THR A 56 48.46 -48.53 -21.49
CA THR A 56 49.60 -49.22 -22.11
C THR A 56 49.99 -48.45 -23.36
N ALA A 57 51.30 -48.33 -23.63
CA ALA A 57 51.88 -47.63 -24.78
C ALA A 57 51.48 -48.21 -26.16
N THR A 58 50.50 -49.12 -26.21
CA THR A 58 50.11 -49.93 -27.37
C THR A 58 48.60 -49.85 -27.71
N GLU A 59 47.77 -49.15 -26.92
CA GLU A 59 46.35 -48.96 -27.27
C GLU A 59 45.96 -47.48 -27.34
N HIS A 60 45.66 -46.97 -28.54
CA HIS A 60 45.02 -45.67 -28.77
C HIS A 60 43.53 -45.67 -28.33
N ARG A 61 43.20 -46.24 -27.17
CA ARG A 61 41.85 -46.14 -26.60
C ARG A 61 41.66 -44.75 -25.98
N LYS A 62 40.59 -44.06 -26.38
CA LYS A 62 40.19 -42.78 -25.79
C LYS A 62 39.88 -43.02 -24.30
N LYS A 63 40.46 -42.21 -23.41
CA LYS A 63 40.06 -42.15 -21.98
C LYS A 63 38.58 -41.77 -21.92
N ILE A 64 37.75 -42.61 -21.30
CA ILE A 64 36.31 -42.37 -21.16
C ILE A 64 35.96 -42.37 -19.67
N PRO A 65 35.21 -41.38 -19.16
CA PRO A 65 34.77 -41.38 -17.77
C PRO A 65 34.06 -42.69 -17.39
N VAL A 66 34.39 -43.26 -16.23
CA VAL A 66 33.79 -44.52 -15.73
C VAL A 66 32.26 -44.43 -15.57
N VAL A 67 31.79 -43.21 -15.32
CA VAL A 67 30.39 -42.81 -15.30
C VAL A 67 30.30 -41.36 -15.82
N ALA A 68 29.12 -40.96 -16.30
CA ALA A 68 28.86 -39.61 -16.79
C ALA A 68 29.43 -38.53 -15.84
N ALA A 69 30.09 -37.51 -16.42
CA ALA A 69 30.82 -36.48 -15.69
C ALA A 69 29.97 -35.78 -14.62
N GLY A 70 28.67 -35.58 -14.89
CA GLY A 70 27.74 -34.96 -13.94
C GLY A 70 27.58 -35.74 -12.64
N TYR A 71 27.60 -37.08 -12.66
CA TYR A 71 27.55 -37.88 -11.43
C TYR A 71 28.83 -37.74 -10.60
N GLN A 72 29.99 -37.74 -11.27
CA GLN A 72 31.27 -37.53 -10.58
C GLN A 72 31.35 -36.12 -9.98
N LYS A 73 30.83 -35.10 -10.70
CA LYS A 73 30.70 -33.73 -10.19
C LYS A 73 29.77 -33.65 -8.98
N ALA A 74 28.62 -34.31 -9.01
CA ALA A 74 27.70 -34.35 -7.88
C ALA A 74 28.31 -35.04 -6.65
N ILE A 75 29.08 -36.12 -6.85
CA ILE A 75 29.82 -36.80 -5.78
C ILE A 75 30.89 -35.88 -5.18
N TRP A 76 31.63 -35.15 -6.03
CA TRP A 76 32.59 -34.14 -5.59
C TRP A 76 31.92 -33.03 -4.77
N GLU A 77 30.85 -32.44 -5.30
CA GLU A 77 30.12 -31.37 -4.61
C GLU A 77 29.47 -31.86 -3.31
N LEU A 78 29.04 -33.13 -3.20
CA LEU A 78 28.62 -33.72 -1.93
C LEU A 78 29.77 -33.82 -0.93
N ARG A 79 30.95 -34.26 -1.39
CA ARG A 79 32.14 -34.42 -0.55
C ARG A 79 32.67 -33.09 -0.02
N GLU A 80 32.72 -32.07 -0.87
CA GLU A 80 33.20 -30.72 -0.52
C GLU A 80 32.09 -29.88 0.15
N GLY A 81 30.87 -30.40 0.26
CA GLY A 81 29.77 -29.77 0.98
C GLY A 81 29.10 -28.63 0.21
N HIS A 82 29.11 -28.67 -1.12
CA HIS A 82 28.36 -27.79 -2.04
C HIS A 82 27.05 -28.42 -2.52
N LEU A 83 26.85 -29.72 -2.28
CA LEU A 83 25.58 -30.42 -2.42
C LEU A 83 25.20 -30.97 -1.04
N ARG A 84 24.09 -30.50 -0.49
CA ARG A 84 23.65 -30.80 0.87
C ARG A 84 22.22 -31.29 0.90
N TYR A 85 21.87 -32.11 1.87
CA TYR A 85 20.49 -32.57 2.07
C TYR A 85 19.74 -31.64 3.02
N CYS A 86 18.48 -31.33 2.72
CA CYS A 86 17.58 -30.59 3.59
C CYS A 86 16.55 -31.54 4.22
N PRO A 87 16.65 -31.87 5.52
CA PRO A 87 15.70 -32.77 6.18
C PRO A 87 14.26 -32.27 6.17
N SER A 88 14.06 -30.95 6.30
CA SER A 88 12.72 -30.36 6.38
C SER A 88 11.93 -30.49 5.06
N GLN A 89 12.63 -30.45 3.92
CA GLN A 89 12.03 -30.56 2.59
C GLN A 89 12.29 -31.92 1.91
N GLN A 90 12.99 -32.83 2.59
CA GLN A 90 13.31 -34.16 2.10
C GLN A 90 13.99 -34.19 0.72
N ARG A 91 14.79 -33.17 0.39
CA ARG A 91 15.42 -33.00 -0.93
C ARG A 91 16.84 -32.46 -0.86
N LEU A 92 17.60 -32.64 -1.94
CA LEU A 92 18.93 -32.07 -2.11
C LEU A 92 18.87 -30.58 -2.46
N TRP A 93 19.90 -29.87 -2.05
CA TRP A 93 20.12 -28.45 -2.29
C TRP A 93 21.55 -28.25 -2.74
N ARG A 94 21.74 -27.42 -3.75
CA ARG A 94 23.04 -27.11 -4.33
C ARG A 94 23.37 -25.65 -4.08
N ARG A 95 24.64 -25.37 -3.78
CA ARG A 95 25.16 -24.01 -3.63
C ARG A 95 25.14 -23.32 -4.99
N ASP A 96 24.75 -22.05 -5.02
CA ASP A 96 24.72 -21.29 -6.26
C ASP A 96 26.15 -21.00 -6.74
N PRO A 97 26.45 -21.24 -8.03
CA PRO A 97 27.73 -20.83 -8.60
C PRO A 97 27.75 -19.32 -8.77
N ASP A 98 28.93 -18.73 -8.61
CA ASP A 98 29.15 -17.37 -9.06
C ASP A 98 29.26 -17.33 -10.59
N THR A 99 28.26 -16.71 -11.21
CA THR A 99 28.15 -16.50 -12.65
C THR A 99 28.38 -15.05 -13.04
N SER A 100 28.75 -14.19 -12.09
CA SER A 100 29.00 -12.77 -12.37
C SER A 100 30.36 -12.57 -13.03
N ASP A 101 30.42 -11.60 -13.95
CA ASP A 101 31.64 -11.24 -14.66
C ASP A 101 32.40 -10.20 -13.83
N HIS A 102 33.43 -10.64 -13.12
CA HIS A 102 34.31 -9.77 -12.33
C HIS A 102 35.75 -10.27 -12.38
N GLU A 103 36.69 -9.35 -12.13
CA GLU A 103 38.12 -9.66 -12.11
C GLU A 103 38.49 -10.44 -10.84
N GLY A 104 38.86 -11.71 -10.96
CA GLY A 104 39.35 -12.53 -9.85
C GLY A 104 38.98 -14.01 -9.92
N GLU A 105 39.20 -14.72 -8.80
CA GLU A 105 38.68 -16.08 -8.62
C GLU A 105 37.15 -16.03 -8.42
N ARG A 106 36.44 -17.09 -8.83
CA ARG A 106 34.99 -17.18 -8.60
C ARG A 106 34.67 -17.14 -7.12
N LEU A 107 33.69 -16.32 -6.74
CA LEU A 107 33.23 -16.23 -5.37
C LEU A 107 32.44 -17.49 -5.01
N ILE A 108 32.58 -17.91 -3.75
CA ILE A 108 31.71 -18.94 -3.19
C ILE A 108 30.49 -18.23 -2.60
N LEU A 109 29.36 -18.34 -3.28
CA LEU A 109 28.11 -17.74 -2.81
C LEU A 109 27.56 -18.52 -1.60
N ASN A 110 26.94 -17.80 -0.68
CA ASN A 110 26.27 -18.40 0.48
C ASN A 110 24.80 -18.77 0.21
N SER A 111 24.33 -18.54 -1.02
CA SER A 111 22.99 -18.87 -1.47
C SER A 111 22.90 -20.29 -2.02
N TRP A 112 21.70 -20.86 -1.90
CA TRP A 112 21.41 -22.24 -2.22
C TRP A 112 20.07 -22.35 -2.93
N HIS A 113 19.96 -23.29 -3.87
CA HIS A 113 18.71 -23.61 -4.53
C HIS A 113 18.39 -25.10 -4.40
N PRO A 114 17.09 -25.46 -4.45
CA PRO A 114 16.68 -26.83 -4.25
C PRO A 114 16.75 -27.62 -5.56
N VAL A 115 17.41 -28.78 -5.52
CA VAL A 115 17.62 -29.66 -6.69
C VAL A 115 16.35 -30.45 -6.99
N LYS A 116 15.88 -30.43 -8.25
CA LYS A 116 14.70 -31.23 -8.69
C LYS A 116 15.10 -32.68 -8.94
N THR A 117 16.08 -32.89 -9.81
CA THR A 117 16.74 -34.17 -10.08
C THR A 117 18.24 -33.91 -10.26
N ILE A 118 19.08 -34.88 -9.92
CA ILE A 118 20.54 -34.75 -10.11
C ILE A 118 20.85 -34.72 -11.61
N GLU A 119 20.12 -35.48 -12.41
CA GLU A 119 20.33 -35.58 -13.84
C GLU A 119 20.10 -34.25 -14.56
N ASP A 120 19.04 -33.51 -14.20
CA ASP A 120 18.77 -32.24 -14.85
C ASP A 120 19.72 -31.14 -14.34
N GLU A 121 20.02 -31.14 -13.02
CA GLU A 121 20.92 -30.18 -12.37
C GLU A 121 22.37 -30.25 -12.88
N TYR A 122 22.86 -31.47 -13.12
CA TYR A 122 24.23 -31.71 -13.60
C TYR A 122 24.30 -32.05 -15.09
N HIS A 123 23.23 -31.77 -15.84
CA HIS A 123 23.14 -31.93 -17.30
C HIS A 123 23.54 -33.33 -17.80
N ILE A 124 23.03 -34.38 -17.14
CA ILE A 124 23.32 -35.79 -17.44
C ILE A 124 22.37 -36.30 -18.53
N GLY A 125 22.94 -36.67 -19.68
CA GLY A 125 22.21 -37.18 -20.82
C GLY A 125 21.42 -36.12 -21.59
N ALA A 126 21.30 -36.31 -22.90
CA ALA A 126 20.63 -35.36 -23.80
C ALA A 126 19.11 -35.20 -23.55
N ASN A 127 18.46 -36.20 -22.95
CA ASN A 127 17.04 -36.19 -22.62
C ASN A 127 16.71 -37.18 -21.49
N ALA A 128 15.46 -37.15 -21.01
CA ALA A 128 14.98 -37.99 -19.92
C ALA A 128 15.07 -39.51 -20.16
N ARG A 129 15.26 -39.96 -21.41
CA ARG A 129 15.41 -41.38 -21.79
C ARG A 129 16.85 -41.75 -22.13
N SER A 130 17.81 -40.85 -21.93
CA SER A 130 19.22 -41.12 -22.21
C SER A 130 19.71 -42.32 -21.41
N SER A 131 20.42 -43.24 -22.06
CA SER A 131 21.07 -44.38 -21.41
C SER A 131 22.18 -43.98 -20.43
N GLU A 132 22.64 -42.73 -20.48
CA GLU A 132 23.60 -42.16 -19.54
C GLU A 132 22.97 -41.87 -18.16
N ARG A 133 21.64 -41.74 -18.09
CA ARG A 133 20.92 -41.51 -16.82
C ARG A 133 20.81 -42.83 -16.06
N ASN A 134 21.41 -42.88 -14.89
CA ASN A 134 21.39 -44.04 -14.00
C ASN A 134 20.86 -43.63 -12.61
N SER A 135 19.60 -44.00 -12.36
CA SER A 135 18.88 -43.67 -11.12
C SER A 135 19.53 -44.25 -9.86
N LEU A 136 20.34 -45.31 -9.96
CA LEU A 136 21.06 -45.91 -8.83
C LEU A 136 22.10 -44.94 -8.25
N TYR A 137 22.77 -44.16 -9.09
CA TYR A 137 23.71 -43.14 -8.63
C TYR A 137 22.98 -42.02 -7.88
N SER A 138 21.87 -41.53 -8.44
CA SER A 138 21.05 -40.50 -7.80
C SER A 138 20.47 -40.95 -6.46
N ALA A 139 19.97 -42.19 -6.39
CA ALA A 139 19.49 -42.79 -5.16
C ALA A 139 20.61 -42.95 -4.11
N THR A 140 21.81 -43.35 -4.54
CA THR A 140 22.98 -43.47 -3.66
C THR A 140 23.42 -42.12 -3.12
N ILE A 141 23.56 -41.10 -3.97
CA ILE A 141 23.94 -39.73 -3.57
C ILE A 141 22.94 -39.19 -2.53
N LEU A 142 21.63 -39.30 -2.82
CA LEU A 142 20.58 -38.85 -1.90
C LEU A 142 20.66 -39.60 -0.56
N ARG A 143 20.90 -40.91 -0.59
CA ARG A 143 21.00 -41.72 0.62
C ARG A 143 22.22 -41.34 1.47
N GLU A 144 23.38 -41.18 0.85
CA GLU A 144 24.60 -40.80 1.56
C GLU A 144 24.48 -39.39 2.13
N ALA A 145 23.92 -38.44 1.38
CA ALA A 145 23.73 -37.06 1.83
C ALA A 145 22.85 -36.93 3.10
N LYS A 146 22.00 -37.92 3.42
CA LYS A 146 21.22 -37.95 4.67
C LYS A 146 22.07 -38.17 5.92
N ARG A 147 23.32 -38.62 5.78
CA ARG A 147 24.22 -38.96 6.91
C ARG A 147 24.87 -37.69 7.47
N SER A 148 24.19 -37.02 8.39
CA SER A 148 24.65 -35.78 9.05
C SER A 148 26.02 -35.91 9.72
N GLN A 149 26.41 -37.11 10.16
CA GLN A 149 27.73 -37.39 10.73
C GLN A 149 28.89 -37.23 9.73
N TRP A 150 28.60 -37.28 8.43
CA TRP A 150 29.59 -37.16 7.35
C TRP A 150 29.39 -35.91 6.52
N PHE A 151 28.13 -35.54 6.23
CA PHE A 151 27.77 -34.46 5.31
C PHE A 151 26.94 -33.41 6.01
N ASP A 152 27.28 -32.14 5.78
CA ASP A 152 26.50 -31.02 6.26
C ASP A 152 25.13 -30.95 5.60
N GLN A 153 24.16 -30.45 6.35
CA GLN A 153 22.78 -30.34 5.91
C GLN A 153 22.40 -28.88 5.68
N VAL A 154 21.38 -28.67 4.85
CA VAL A 154 20.73 -27.37 4.72
C VAL A 154 19.64 -27.29 5.76
N GLU A 155 19.64 -26.18 6.46
CA GLU A 155 18.68 -25.90 7.51
C GLU A 155 17.52 -25.06 7.00
N ARG A 156 16.35 -25.28 7.58
CA ARG A 156 15.23 -24.39 7.33
C ARG A 156 15.48 -23.08 8.07
N GLY A 157 15.57 -21.99 7.32
CA GLY A 157 15.95 -20.70 7.86
C GLY A 157 16.14 -19.64 6.79
N VAL A 158 16.54 -18.45 7.26
CA VAL A 158 16.77 -17.24 6.46
C VAL A 158 18.16 -16.71 6.74
N ARG A 159 18.88 -16.30 5.70
CA ARG A 159 20.19 -15.66 5.79
C ARG A 159 20.17 -14.30 5.12
N CYS A 160 20.71 -13.30 5.80
CA CYS A 160 21.04 -12.01 5.25
C CYS A 160 22.31 -11.56 5.97
N ASP A 161 23.46 -11.69 5.29
CA ASP A 161 24.76 -11.58 5.92
C ASP A 161 24.91 -10.24 6.69
N PRO A 162 25.49 -10.26 7.91
CA PRO A 162 26.14 -11.40 8.58
C PRO A 162 25.19 -12.28 9.42
N CYS A 163 23.87 -12.06 9.36
CA CYS A 163 22.90 -12.71 10.23
C CYS A 163 22.25 -13.94 9.58
N VAL A 164 22.09 -15.00 10.37
CA VAL A 164 21.43 -16.25 9.98
C VAL A 164 20.38 -16.61 11.03
N TRP A 165 19.12 -16.71 10.62
CA TRP A 165 18.00 -17.10 11.48
C TRP A 165 17.60 -18.53 11.21
N VAL A 166 17.74 -19.38 12.23
CA VAL A 166 17.39 -20.81 12.19
C VAL A 166 16.68 -21.21 13.47
N ARG A 167 15.92 -22.32 13.42
CA ARG A 167 15.25 -22.86 14.60
C ARG A 167 16.17 -23.84 15.34
N ARG A 168 16.46 -23.55 16.61
CA ARG A 168 17.21 -24.41 17.55
C ARG A 168 16.38 -24.67 18.78
N GLU A 169 16.27 -25.94 19.19
CA GLU A 169 15.54 -26.32 20.41
C GLU A 169 14.10 -25.77 20.47
N GLY A 170 13.45 -25.65 19.29
CA GLY A 170 12.09 -25.13 19.18
C GLY A 170 11.96 -23.60 19.18
N ARG A 171 13.05 -22.82 19.20
CA ARG A 171 13.02 -21.35 19.12
C ARG A 171 13.86 -20.81 17.96
N ILE A 172 13.50 -19.63 17.45
CA ILE A 172 14.32 -18.94 16.45
C ILE A 172 15.48 -18.24 17.14
N VAL A 173 16.68 -18.45 16.62
CA VAL A 173 17.91 -17.78 17.08
C VAL A 173 18.59 -17.09 15.92
N CYS A 174 19.18 -15.92 16.18
CA CYS A 174 20.05 -15.22 15.25
C CYS A 174 21.51 -15.61 15.50
N LEU A 175 22.13 -16.27 14.53
CA LEU A 175 23.55 -16.58 14.51
C LEU A 175 24.27 -15.50 13.69
N GLN A 176 25.43 -15.05 14.15
CA GLN A 176 26.23 -14.01 13.50
C GLN A 176 27.60 -14.59 13.13
N ASP A 177 28.14 -14.15 11.98
CA ASP A 177 29.50 -14.48 11.53
C ASP A 177 29.77 -15.99 11.35
N GLU A 178 28.73 -16.75 10.99
CA GLU A 178 28.80 -18.18 10.72
C GLU A 178 28.76 -18.45 9.20
N PRO A 179 29.92 -18.43 8.50
CA PRO A 179 29.93 -18.36 7.04
C PRO A 179 29.41 -19.62 6.35
N ASP A 180 29.52 -20.80 6.96
CA ASP A 180 29.21 -22.07 6.29
C ASP A 180 27.82 -22.66 6.63
N ILE A 181 26.97 -21.91 7.36
CA ILE A 181 25.59 -22.33 7.59
C ILE A 181 24.79 -22.16 6.29
N ALA A 182 24.29 -23.28 5.77
CA ALA A 182 23.44 -23.33 4.60
C ALA A 182 21.97 -23.28 5.02
N VAL A 183 21.22 -22.35 4.46
CA VAL A 183 19.79 -22.18 4.75
C VAL A 183 18.92 -22.19 3.50
N THR A 184 17.63 -22.48 3.68
CA THR A 184 16.63 -22.55 2.61
C THR A 184 16.34 -21.23 1.90
N GLN A 185 16.71 -20.08 2.48
CA GLN A 185 16.54 -18.77 1.84
C GLN A 185 17.68 -17.84 2.19
N THR A 186 18.30 -17.24 1.17
CA THR A 186 19.35 -16.24 1.33
C THR A 186 18.93 -14.96 0.63
N PHE A 187 19.11 -13.81 1.28
CA PHE A 187 18.86 -12.49 0.73
C PHE A 187 20.17 -11.71 0.61
N SER A 188 20.24 -10.85 -0.41
CA SER A 188 21.35 -9.90 -0.55
C SER A 188 21.30 -8.86 0.58
N PRO A 189 22.43 -8.58 1.27
CA PRO A 189 22.51 -7.51 2.25
C PRO A 189 22.65 -6.12 1.61
N ALA A 190 22.57 -6.01 0.27
CA ALA A 190 22.66 -4.74 -0.43
C ALA A 190 21.64 -3.72 0.09
N GLY A 191 22.11 -2.51 0.39
CA GLY A 191 21.30 -1.43 0.96
C GLY A 191 20.87 -1.65 2.40
N MET A 192 21.24 -2.75 3.06
CA MET A 192 20.74 -3.06 4.40
C MET A 192 21.46 -2.27 5.49
N GLY A 193 20.70 -1.85 6.51
CA GLY A 193 21.21 -1.16 7.69
C GLY A 193 20.12 -0.92 8.73
N ASN A 194 20.48 -0.44 9.92
CA ASN A 194 19.51 -0.17 10.99
C ASN A 194 18.46 0.88 10.59
N GLN A 195 18.82 1.85 9.76
CA GLN A 195 17.88 2.85 9.26
C GLN A 195 16.85 2.22 8.31
N ALA A 196 17.29 1.38 7.36
CA ALA A 196 16.38 0.65 6.47
C ALA A 196 15.37 -0.20 7.24
N LEU A 197 15.76 -0.81 8.36
CA LEU A 197 14.83 -1.57 9.21
C LEU A 197 13.82 -0.67 9.94
N ARG A 198 14.23 0.53 10.37
CA ARG A 198 13.31 1.52 10.96
C ARG A 198 12.33 2.03 9.93
N ASP A 199 12.80 2.34 8.72
CA ASP A 199 11.96 2.83 7.64
C ASP A 199 10.99 1.74 7.16
N ALA A 200 11.44 0.48 7.05
CA ALA A 200 10.55 -0.66 6.79
C ALA A 200 9.44 -0.77 7.85
N LYS A 201 9.78 -0.65 9.14
CA LYS A 201 8.77 -0.66 10.22
C LYS A 201 7.78 0.48 10.07
N ARG A 202 8.27 1.69 9.78
CA ARG A 202 7.44 2.89 9.57
C ARG A 202 6.48 2.73 8.38
N ILE A 203 6.92 2.08 7.31
CA ILE A 203 6.07 1.76 6.16
C ILE A 203 4.96 0.78 6.55
N LEU A 204 5.28 -0.28 7.31
CA LEU A 204 4.25 -1.23 7.76
C LEU A 204 3.23 -0.57 8.70
N GLU A 205 3.70 0.27 9.63
CA GLU A 205 2.85 1.07 10.51
C GLU A 205 1.96 2.03 9.71
N TRP A 206 2.51 2.68 8.68
CA TRP A 206 1.74 3.57 7.82
C TRP A 206 0.67 2.83 7.01
N LEU A 207 0.91 1.58 6.59
CA LEU A 207 -0.06 0.80 5.81
C LEU A 207 -1.21 0.22 6.64
N THR A 208 -1.00 -0.06 7.93
CA THR A 208 -1.89 -0.87 8.76
C THR A 208 -2.60 -0.05 9.84
N VAL A 209 -3.83 -0.43 10.19
CA VAL A 209 -4.69 0.38 11.08
C VAL A 209 -4.20 0.42 12.53
N ASP A 210 -3.50 -0.63 12.98
CA ASP A 210 -3.13 -0.82 14.37
C ASP A 210 -1.81 -1.62 14.52
N GLU A 211 -1.21 -1.59 15.71
CA GLU A 211 0.06 -2.27 16.00
C GLU A 211 -0.01 -3.79 15.83
N LYS A 212 -1.16 -4.42 16.08
CA LYS A 212 -1.35 -5.88 15.92
C LYS A 212 -1.40 -6.27 14.45
N SER A 213 -2.12 -5.50 13.63
CA SER A 213 -2.15 -5.61 12.18
C SER A 213 -0.74 -5.41 11.60
N CYS A 214 0.00 -4.41 12.08
CA CYS A 214 1.41 -4.19 11.71
C CYS A 214 2.30 -5.39 12.06
N ALA A 215 2.19 -5.94 13.28
CA ALA A 215 2.95 -7.10 13.70
C ALA A 215 2.65 -8.34 12.85
N ASN A 216 1.38 -8.59 12.55
CA ASN A 216 0.96 -9.69 11.68
C ASN A 216 1.48 -9.53 10.24
N LEU A 217 1.39 -8.32 9.66
CA LEU A 217 1.94 -8.03 8.34
C LEU A 217 3.46 -8.20 8.31
N CYS A 218 4.15 -7.73 9.35
CA CYS A 218 5.59 -7.91 9.51
C CYS A 218 5.95 -9.40 9.56
N ARG A 219 5.19 -10.21 10.31
CA ARG A 219 5.48 -11.64 10.45
C ARG A 219 5.41 -12.43 9.15
N MET A 220 4.47 -12.06 8.28
CA MET A 220 4.18 -12.72 7.02
C MET A 220 5.43 -13.04 6.19
N PHE A 221 6.37 -12.08 6.10
CA PHE A 221 7.51 -12.18 5.17
C PHE A 221 8.42 -13.37 5.43
N ALA A 222 8.76 -13.69 6.68
CA ALA A 222 9.66 -14.80 7.01
C ALA A 222 8.94 -16.12 7.36
N THR A 223 7.60 -16.12 7.40
CA THR A 223 6.77 -17.29 7.75
C THR A 223 7.17 -18.57 7.02
N PRO A 224 7.35 -18.61 5.68
CA PRO A 224 7.64 -19.86 4.97
C PRO A 224 8.88 -20.61 5.45
N TRP A 225 9.83 -19.90 6.07
CA TRP A 225 11.11 -20.46 6.50
C TRP A 225 11.24 -20.58 8.02
N LEU A 226 10.54 -19.76 8.80
CA LEU A 226 10.70 -19.72 10.26
C LEU A 226 9.56 -20.38 11.05
N GLU A 227 8.36 -20.55 10.48
CA GLU A 227 7.27 -21.25 11.18
C GLU A 227 7.69 -22.70 11.49
N PRO A 228 7.33 -23.31 12.63
CA PRO A 228 7.78 -24.66 12.98
C PRO A 228 7.18 -25.74 12.06
N PHE A 229 5.92 -25.59 11.71
CA PHE A 229 5.17 -26.42 10.76
C PHE A 229 4.17 -25.52 10.04
N LYS A 230 3.75 -25.93 8.84
CA LYS A 230 2.81 -25.15 8.04
C LYS A 230 1.49 -25.00 8.77
N GLN A 231 1.17 -23.77 9.16
CA GLN A 231 -0.10 -23.45 9.82
C GLN A 231 -0.64 -22.07 9.48
N LEU A 232 0.23 -21.10 9.21
CA LEU A 232 -0.17 -19.70 9.06
C LEU A 232 -0.48 -19.38 7.59
N SER A 233 -1.59 -18.70 7.38
CA SER A 233 -2.05 -18.15 6.11
C SER A 233 -2.57 -16.75 6.40
N TYR A 234 -2.28 -15.78 5.54
CA TYR A 234 -2.53 -14.37 5.83
C TYR A 234 -3.70 -13.83 5.00
N VAL A 235 -4.56 -13.07 5.67
CA VAL A 235 -5.70 -12.38 5.06
C VAL A 235 -5.46 -10.88 5.19
N LEU A 236 -5.13 -10.24 4.07
CA LEU A 236 -4.95 -8.79 4.00
C LEU A 236 -6.27 -8.16 3.57
N SER A 237 -6.92 -7.45 4.50
CA SER A 237 -8.21 -6.80 4.26
C SER A 237 -8.05 -5.28 4.21
N GLY A 238 -8.75 -4.63 3.28
CA GLY A 238 -8.72 -3.17 3.10
C GLY A 238 -9.63 -2.74 1.95
N HIS A 239 -9.72 -1.45 1.64
CA HIS A 239 -10.35 -0.90 0.43
C HIS A 239 -9.44 -1.00 -0.80
N GLY A 240 -10.02 -0.73 -1.96
CA GLY A 240 -9.23 -0.54 -3.18
C GLY A 240 -8.29 0.65 -3.00
N GLY A 241 -7.03 0.49 -3.39
CA GLY A 241 -6.02 1.56 -3.30
C GLY A 241 -5.21 1.61 -2.00
N ASP A 242 -5.47 0.74 -1.02
CA ASP A 242 -4.80 0.77 0.30
C ASP A 242 -3.34 0.25 0.32
N GLY A 243 -2.78 -0.14 -0.83
CA GLY A 243 -1.40 -0.65 -0.91
C GLY A 243 -1.21 -2.15 -0.64
N LYS A 244 -2.30 -2.93 -0.46
CA LYS A 244 -2.21 -4.41 -0.29
C LYS A 244 -1.48 -5.09 -1.44
N THR A 245 -1.93 -4.81 -2.67
CA THR A 245 -1.35 -5.35 -3.91
C THR A 245 0.05 -4.81 -4.14
N LEU A 246 0.34 -3.58 -3.70
CA LEU A 246 1.68 -2.99 -3.78
C LEU A 246 2.69 -3.81 -2.96
N ILE A 247 2.37 -4.16 -1.71
CA ILE A 247 3.24 -4.99 -0.88
C ILE A 247 3.40 -6.40 -1.47
N ALA A 248 2.32 -7.02 -1.94
CA ALA A 248 2.40 -8.34 -2.57
C ALA A 248 3.27 -8.32 -3.84
N ARG A 249 3.15 -7.29 -4.68
CA ARG A 249 3.90 -7.19 -5.93
C ARG A 249 5.34 -6.73 -5.72
N GLN A 250 5.58 -5.67 -4.96
CA GLN A 250 6.91 -5.09 -4.82
C GLN A 250 7.75 -5.80 -3.76
N ALA A 251 7.19 -6.01 -2.57
CA ALA A 251 7.96 -6.56 -1.44
C ALA A 251 8.07 -8.09 -1.47
N LEU A 252 7.09 -8.81 -2.04
CA LEU A 252 7.18 -10.27 -2.22
C LEU A 252 7.62 -10.66 -3.62
N LEU A 253 6.80 -10.38 -4.65
CA LEU A 253 7.09 -10.84 -6.01
C LEU A 253 8.34 -10.17 -6.60
N GLY A 254 8.56 -8.88 -6.37
CA GLY A 254 9.73 -8.14 -6.83
C GLY A 254 11.04 -8.65 -6.22
N VAL A 255 11.01 -9.10 -4.97
CA VAL A 255 12.19 -9.59 -4.25
C VAL A 255 12.45 -11.09 -4.51
N LEU A 256 11.40 -11.91 -4.49
CA LEU A 256 11.53 -13.38 -4.55
C LEU A 256 11.36 -13.94 -5.97
N GLY A 257 10.71 -13.20 -6.87
CA GLY A 257 10.39 -13.61 -8.23
C GLY A 257 9.34 -14.73 -8.33
N VAL A 258 8.88 -14.98 -9.56
CA VAL A 258 7.92 -16.04 -9.89
C VAL A 258 8.46 -17.46 -9.61
N GLY A 259 9.77 -17.60 -9.42
CA GLY A 259 10.39 -18.86 -9.02
C GLY A 259 9.93 -19.33 -7.64
N LYS A 260 9.71 -18.39 -6.72
CA LYS A 260 9.36 -18.65 -5.31
C LYS A 260 7.95 -18.19 -4.93
N VAL A 261 7.32 -17.34 -5.74
CA VAL A 261 5.96 -16.85 -5.53
C VAL A 261 5.06 -17.37 -6.64
N PHE A 262 3.88 -17.89 -6.30
CA PHE A 262 2.82 -18.22 -7.24
C PHE A 262 1.72 -17.14 -7.19
N PRO A 263 1.73 -16.15 -8.12
CA PRO A 263 0.77 -15.06 -8.12
C PRO A 263 -0.59 -15.41 -8.76
N GLY A 264 -0.71 -16.58 -9.38
CA GLY A 264 -1.93 -17.01 -10.07
C GLY A 264 -2.87 -17.85 -9.21
N PHE A 265 -2.72 -17.82 -7.88
CA PHE A 265 -3.58 -18.58 -6.99
C PHE A 265 -4.95 -17.90 -6.90
N SER A 266 -6.02 -18.68 -7.09
CA SER A 266 -7.40 -18.18 -6.96
C SER A 266 -8.14 -19.00 -5.92
N VAL A 267 -8.54 -18.35 -4.83
CA VAL A 267 -9.33 -18.95 -3.75
C VAL A 267 -10.66 -19.45 -4.29
N GLN A 268 -11.34 -18.65 -5.12
CA GLN A 268 -12.59 -19.04 -5.76
C GLN A 268 -12.40 -20.27 -6.63
N GLY A 269 -11.42 -20.23 -7.55
CA GLY A 269 -11.14 -21.36 -8.44
C GLY A 269 -10.75 -22.63 -7.68
N TYR A 270 -9.99 -22.49 -6.60
CA TYR A 270 -9.60 -23.60 -5.74
C TYR A 270 -10.80 -24.23 -5.01
N CYS A 271 -11.71 -23.39 -4.51
CA CYS A 271 -12.83 -23.82 -3.68
C CYS A 271 -14.09 -24.21 -4.48
N THR A 272 -14.18 -23.88 -5.77
CA THR A 272 -15.37 -24.14 -6.59
C THR A 272 -15.67 -25.65 -6.66
N GLY A 273 -16.87 -26.03 -6.23
CA GLY A 273 -17.37 -27.41 -6.23
C GLY A 273 -17.96 -27.80 -7.59
N GLY A 274 -17.11 -28.26 -8.50
CA GLY A 274 -17.52 -28.87 -9.77
C GLY A 274 -16.61 -30.04 -10.10
N GLY A 275 -17.15 -31.11 -10.70
CA GLY A 275 -16.47 -32.41 -10.92
C GLY A 275 -15.19 -32.41 -11.76
N TYR A 276 -14.68 -31.25 -12.18
CA TYR A 276 -13.38 -31.08 -12.83
C TYR A 276 -12.35 -30.58 -11.80
N THR A 277 -11.74 -31.51 -11.07
CA THR A 277 -10.65 -31.25 -10.09
C THR A 277 -9.34 -30.79 -10.72
N LEU A 278 -9.25 -30.78 -12.06
CA LEU A 278 -8.03 -30.48 -12.81
C LEU A 278 -7.46 -29.10 -12.44
N GLY A 279 -8.30 -28.08 -12.29
CA GLY A 279 -7.85 -26.73 -11.90
C GLY A 279 -7.20 -26.69 -10.51
N ARG A 280 -7.78 -27.41 -9.54
CA ARG A 280 -7.24 -27.54 -8.18
C ARG A 280 -5.92 -28.31 -8.18
N GLU A 281 -5.86 -29.41 -8.92
CA GLU A 281 -4.69 -30.27 -9.01
C GLU A 281 -3.51 -29.58 -9.72
N SER A 282 -3.79 -28.76 -10.74
CA SER A 282 -2.80 -27.92 -11.42
C SER A 282 -2.30 -26.80 -10.50
N MET A 283 -3.17 -26.12 -9.75
CA MET A 283 -2.73 -25.12 -8.76
C MET A 283 -1.86 -25.76 -7.67
N ASN A 284 -2.22 -26.95 -7.20
CA ASN A 284 -1.40 -27.73 -6.28
C ASN A 284 -0.01 -28.00 -6.88
N ASP A 285 0.06 -28.38 -8.15
CA ASP A 285 1.34 -28.61 -8.83
C ASP A 285 2.22 -27.35 -8.90
N GLU A 286 1.63 -26.20 -9.25
CA GLU A 286 2.32 -24.90 -9.35
C GLU A 286 2.79 -24.36 -7.99
N MET A 287 2.07 -24.67 -6.92
CA MET A 287 2.45 -24.30 -5.55
C MET A 287 3.61 -25.13 -4.99
N ASP A 288 3.92 -26.29 -5.59
CA ASP A 288 4.96 -27.18 -5.09
C ASP A 288 6.35 -26.51 -5.12
N GLY A 289 6.98 -26.40 -3.95
CA GLY A 289 8.27 -25.73 -3.79
C GLY A 289 8.24 -24.20 -3.78
N LYS A 290 7.05 -23.58 -3.83
CA LYS A 290 6.87 -22.12 -3.67
C LYS A 290 6.87 -21.74 -2.18
N ALA A 291 7.31 -20.52 -1.90
CA ALA A 291 7.26 -19.89 -0.57
C ALA A 291 5.91 -19.21 -0.33
N PHE A 292 5.33 -18.58 -1.34
CA PHE A 292 4.03 -17.89 -1.27
C PHE A 292 3.11 -18.28 -2.43
N ALA A 293 1.82 -18.36 -2.14
CA ALA A 293 0.75 -18.41 -3.13
C ALA A 293 -0.20 -17.24 -2.86
N ILE A 294 -0.38 -16.37 -3.85
CA ILE A 294 -1.06 -15.08 -3.68
C ILE A 294 -2.31 -15.06 -4.53
N ASP A 295 -3.43 -14.72 -3.91
CA ASP A 295 -4.65 -14.27 -4.57
C ASP A 295 -4.75 -12.75 -4.37
N ASP A 296 -4.50 -11.97 -5.43
CA ASP A 296 -4.43 -10.50 -5.36
C ASP A 296 -5.81 -9.81 -5.41
N GLU A 297 -6.87 -10.56 -5.70
CA GLU A 297 -8.25 -10.08 -5.74
C GLU A 297 -9.23 -11.20 -5.30
N ALA A 298 -9.05 -11.67 -4.08
CA ALA A 298 -9.83 -12.78 -3.57
C ALA A 298 -11.31 -12.40 -3.38
N CYS A 299 -12.19 -13.31 -3.82
CA CYS A 299 -13.62 -13.21 -3.59
C CYS A 299 -13.96 -13.29 -2.10
N ALA A 300 -15.25 -13.04 -1.77
CA ALA A 300 -15.72 -13.31 -0.42
C ALA A 300 -15.47 -14.78 -0.04
N VAL A 301 -14.80 -15.01 1.08
CA VAL A 301 -14.53 -16.36 1.60
C VAL A 301 -15.67 -16.74 2.52
N THR A 302 -16.38 -17.81 2.18
CA THR A 302 -17.53 -18.35 2.93
C THR A 302 -17.11 -19.55 3.80
N GLU A 303 -17.93 -19.92 4.79
CA GLU A 303 -17.61 -21.00 5.75
C GLU A 303 -17.38 -22.37 5.09
N ASP A 304 -18.07 -22.65 3.98
CA ASP A 304 -17.93 -23.90 3.21
C ASP A 304 -16.57 -24.01 2.48
N MET A 305 -15.88 -22.88 2.26
CA MET A 305 -14.54 -22.85 1.67
C MET A 305 -13.44 -23.14 2.69
N LEU A 306 -13.67 -22.85 3.97
CA LEU A 306 -12.66 -22.95 5.03
C LEU A 306 -12.06 -24.36 5.19
N PRO A 307 -12.79 -25.48 5.09
CA PRO A 307 -12.19 -26.82 5.15
C PRO A 307 -11.11 -27.07 4.08
N LEU A 308 -11.30 -26.57 2.84
CA LEU A 308 -10.34 -26.72 1.76
C LEU A 308 -9.11 -25.86 1.97
N LEU A 309 -9.31 -24.60 2.37
CA LEU A 309 -8.22 -23.68 2.69
C LEU A 309 -7.43 -24.13 3.93
N ARG A 310 -8.11 -24.75 4.90
CA ARG A 310 -7.46 -25.41 6.05
C ARG A 310 -6.56 -26.54 5.61
N ALA A 311 -7.00 -27.41 4.69
CA ALA A 311 -6.19 -28.53 4.21
C ALA A 311 -4.89 -28.07 3.54
N LEU A 312 -4.94 -26.96 2.78
CA LEU A 312 -3.74 -26.30 2.26
C LEU A 312 -2.88 -25.69 3.38
N SER A 313 -3.52 -25.11 4.39
CA SER A 313 -2.83 -24.43 5.49
C SER A 313 -2.24 -25.38 6.53
N THR A 314 -2.67 -26.64 6.62
CA THR A 314 -2.14 -27.64 7.55
C THR A 314 -0.98 -28.45 7.00
N GLY A 315 -0.58 -28.23 5.75
CA GLY A 315 0.41 -29.06 5.08
C GLY A 315 -0.06 -30.52 4.93
N SER A 316 -1.37 -30.76 4.83
CA SER A 316 -1.88 -32.11 4.58
C SER A 316 -1.51 -32.53 3.16
N GLN A 317 -1.22 -33.82 2.94
CA GLN A 317 -0.94 -34.33 1.60
C GLN A 317 -2.12 -34.06 0.65
N VAL A 318 -1.83 -33.45 -0.48
CA VAL A 318 -2.82 -33.16 -1.54
C VAL A 318 -2.38 -33.79 -2.85
N ASN A 319 -3.37 -34.12 -3.69
CA ASN A 319 -3.11 -34.59 -5.04
C ASN A 319 -2.79 -33.39 -5.94
N ALA A 320 -1.69 -33.50 -6.67
CA ALA A 320 -1.23 -32.54 -7.67
C ALA A 320 -1.08 -33.24 -9.02
N ARG A 321 -1.28 -32.47 -10.08
CA ARG A 321 -1.18 -32.97 -11.46
C ARG A 321 -0.75 -31.86 -12.40
N VAL A 322 0.39 -32.06 -13.08
CA VAL A 322 0.77 -31.27 -14.25
C VAL A 322 -0.29 -31.47 -15.34
N THR A 323 -0.70 -30.42 -16.05
CA THR A 323 -1.65 -30.54 -17.17
C THR A 323 -1.17 -31.59 -18.18
N GLY A 324 -1.93 -32.67 -18.36
CA GLY A 324 -1.56 -33.81 -19.21
C GLY A 324 -0.64 -34.87 -18.57
N GLY A 325 -0.19 -34.66 -17.32
CA GLY A 325 0.70 -35.55 -16.56
C GLY A 325 -0.01 -36.59 -15.68
N ARG A 326 0.79 -37.38 -14.94
CA ARG A 326 0.33 -38.37 -13.95
C ARG A 326 0.05 -37.69 -12.60
N TYR A 327 -0.83 -38.29 -11.80
CA TYR A 327 -1.07 -37.88 -10.42
C TYR A 327 0.19 -38.05 -9.57
N ARG A 328 0.48 -37.05 -8.74
CA ARG A 328 1.48 -37.12 -7.67
C ARG A 328 0.89 -36.59 -6.38
N VAL A 329 1.36 -37.11 -5.26
CA VAL A 329 1.03 -36.59 -3.93
C VAL A 329 2.10 -35.59 -3.55
N MET A 330 1.70 -34.41 -3.08
CA MET A 330 2.61 -33.38 -2.60
C MET A 330 2.14 -32.81 -1.26
N THR A 331 3.05 -32.17 -0.54
CA THR A 331 2.78 -31.56 0.76
C THR A 331 2.86 -30.04 0.59
N PRO A 332 1.76 -29.28 0.74
CA PRO A 332 1.79 -27.84 0.57
C PRO A 332 2.77 -27.18 1.53
N SER A 333 3.70 -26.39 0.97
CA SER A 333 4.69 -25.61 1.73
C SER A 333 4.47 -24.11 1.64
N ALA A 334 3.72 -23.65 0.64
CA ALA A 334 3.54 -22.23 0.37
C ALA A 334 2.62 -21.57 1.41
N THR A 335 3.03 -20.41 1.93
CA THR A 335 2.16 -19.54 2.74
C THR A 335 1.11 -18.91 1.82
N LEU A 336 -0.16 -19.09 2.16
CA LEU A 336 -1.26 -18.50 1.41
C LEU A 336 -1.41 -17.04 1.80
N LEU A 337 -1.54 -16.17 0.81
CA LEU A 337 -1.80 -14.75 0.97
C LEU A 337 -3.08 -14.39 0.23
N ILE A 338 -4.11 -14.00 0.98
CA ILE A 338 -5.45 -13.70 0.49
C ILE A 338 -5.64 -12.18 0.60
N LEU A 339 -5.60 -11.46 -0.51
CA LEU A 339 -5.88 -10.03 -0.55
C LEU A 339 -7.34 -9.86 -0.90
N THR A 340 -8.12 -9.22 -0.03
CA THR A 340 -9.54 -9.03 -0.30
C THR A 340 -10.05 -7.68 0.15
N ASN A 341 -11.00 -7.16 -0.62
CA ASN A 341 -11.85 -6.04 -0.22
C ASN A 341 -13.24 -6.52 0.23
N MET A 342 -13.49 -7.84 0.15
CA MET A 342 -14.76 -8.49 0.45
C MET A 342 -14.73 -9.14 1.84
N ARG A 343 -15.88 -9.71 2.23
CA ARG A 343 -16.05 -10.38 3.52
C ARG A 343 -15.19 -11.66 3.60
N PHE A 344 -14.59 -11.89 4.76
CA PHE A 344 -13.91 -13.15 5.08
C PHE A 344 -14.68 -13.85 6.21
N ALA A 345 -14.96 -15.14 6.04
CA ALA A 345 -15.69 -15.92 7.03
C ALA A 345 -14.87 -16.09 8.32
N ASP A 346 -15.40 -15.54 9.41
CA ASP A 346 -14.86 -15.71 10.75
C ASP A 346 -15.57 -16.88 11.42
N SER A 347 -15.11 -18.11 11.15
CA SER A 347 -15.64 -19.25 11.89
C SER A 347 -15.27 -19.11 13.38
N GLY A 348 -16.20 -19.51 14.25
CA GLY A 348 -15.95 -19.59 15.69
C GLY A 348 -15.02 -20.75 16.09
N GLU A 349 -14.52 -21.54 15.14
CA GLU A 349 -13.61 -22.64 15.44
C GLU A 349 -12.23 -22.10 15.79
N ASN A 350 -11.71 -22.45 16.97
CA ASN A 350 -10.32 -22.19 17.39
C ASN A 350 -9.27 -22.62 16.33
N SER A 351 -9.67 -23.55 15.47
CA SER A 351 -8.85 -24.08 14.38
C SER A 351 -8.63 -23.07 13.24
N ASP A 352 -9.57 -22.17 12.97
CA ASP A 352 -9.47 -21.19 11.89
C ASP A 352 -8.81 -19.90 12.38
N VAL A 353 -9.15 -19.48 13.60
CA VAL A 353 -8.53 -18.33 14.29
C VAL A 353 -7.00 -18.47 14.37
N ARG A 354 -6.49 -19.68 14.62
CA ARG A 354 -5.03 -19.94 14.70
C ARG A 354 -4.33 -20.03 13.34
N ARG A 355 -5.07 -20.14 12.22
CA ARG A 355 -4.51 -20.40 10.88
C ARG A 355 -4.63 -19.20 9.96
N PHE A 356 -5.75 -18.49 9.98
CA PHE A 356 -6.00 -17.32 9.15
C PHE A 356 -5.67 -16.05 9.92
N ILE A 357 -4.45 -15.57 9.71
CA ILE A 357 -3.90 -14.39 10.40
C ILE A 357 -4.33 -13.15 9.63
N LYS A 358 -5.11 -12.31 10.30
CA LYS A 358 -5.73 -11.14 9.70
C LYS A 358 -4.84 -9.90 9.85
N VAL A 359 -4.86 -9.08 8.82
CA VAL A 359 -4.21 -7.78 8.78
C VAL A 359 -5.19 -6.78 8.19
N GLU A 360 -5.44 -5.70 8.91
CA GLU A 360 -6.28 -4.61 8.42
C GLU A 360 -5.43 -3.42 7.93
N PHE A 361 -5.73 -2.96 6.72
CA PHE A 361 -5.09 -1.83 6.08
C PHE A 361 -5.93 -0.55 6.26
N HIS A 362 -5.22 0.57 6.41
CA HIS A 362 -5.81 1.90 6.41
C HIS A 362 -6.41 2.24 5.04
N GLN A 363 -7.51 3.01 5.05
CA GLN A 363 -8.12 3.53 3.83
C GLN A 363 -7.14 4.43 3.06
N SER A 364 -7.24 4.43 1.73
CA SER A 364 -6.41 5.26 0.87
C SER A 364 -6.72 6.76 0.89
N LYS A 365 -7.73 7.21 1.64
CA LYS A 365 -8.17 8.62 1.69
C LYS A 365 -7.05 9.50 2.25
N GLY A 366 -6.64 10.52 1.49
CA GLY A 366 -5.59 11.47 1.87
C GLY A 366 -4.15 11.03 1.56
N ARG A 367 -3.95 9.93 0.82
CA ARG A 367 -2.62 9.44 0.42
C ARG A 367 -2.28 9.83 -1.00
N SER A 368 -1.04 10.26 -1.24
CA SER A 368 -0.57 10.66 -2.56
C SER A 368 0.07 9.48 -3.31
N TYR A 369 0.14 9.59 -4.65
CA TYR A 369 0.86 8.61 -5.47
C TYR A 369 2.35 8.55 -5.12
N ASP A 370 2.97 9.70 -4.81
CA ASP A 370 4.39 9.80 -4.48
C ASP A 370 4.74 9.02 -3.21
N GLU A 371 3.83 8.98 -2.24
CA GLU A 371 4.00 8.16 -1.02
C GLU A 371 4.04 6.67 -1.36
N TYR A 372 3.17 6.19 -2.26
CA TYR A 372 3.19 4.80 -2.71
C TYR A 372 4.42 4.48 -3.57
N HIS A 373 4.82 5.40 -4.44
CA HIS A 373 6.02 5.25 -5.25
C HIS A 373 7.30 5.24 -4.40
N ALA A 374 7.33 5.99 -3.30
CA ALA A 374 8.43 5.93 -2.33
C ALA A 374 8.59 4.53 -1.72
N ILE A 375 7.50 3.80 -1.49
CA ILE A 375 7.51 2.41 -1.00
C ILE A 375 8.09 1.46 -2.08
N GLU A 376 7.71 1.64 -3.34
CA GLU A 376 8.29 0.89 -4.47
C GLU A 376 9.80 1.12 -4.57
N GLY A 377 10.22 2.39 -4.59
CA GLY A 377 11.64 2.76 -4.60
C GLY A 377 12.40 2.29 -3.35
N PHE A 378 11.72 2.15 -2.21
CA PHE A 378 12.28 1.53 -1.01
C PHE A 378 12.51 0.02 -1.20
N CYS A 379 11.53 -0.72 -1.75
CA CYS A 379 11.66 -2.16 -2.00
C CYS A 379 12.82 -2.47 -2.94
N HIS A 380 13.03 -1.64 -3.97
CA HIS A 380 14.17 -1.81 -4.89
C HIS A 380 15.52 -1.55 -4.23
N ARG A 381 15.63 -0.51 -3.40
CA ARG A 381 16.89 -0.15 -2.71
C ARG A 381 17.22 -1.08 -1.54
N HIS A 382 16.19 -1.63 -0.88
CA HIS A 382 16.30 -2.40 0.35
C HIS A 382 15.48 -3.71 0.29
N PRO A 383 15.77 -4.61 -0.67
CA PRO A 383 14.91 -5.76 -0.97
C PRO A 383 14.75 -6.71 0.22
N ALA A 384 15.75 -6.83 1.09
CA ALA A 384 15.71 -7.73 2.24
C ALA A 384 15.09 -7.10 3.51
N ALA A 385 14.72 -5.82 3.51
CA ALA A 385 14.39 -5.09 4.73
C ALA A 385 13.18 -5.66 5.47
N PHE A 386 12.08 -5.91 4.76
CA PHE A 386 10.87 -6.50 5.36
C PHE A 386 11.11 -7.92 5.85
N PHE A 387 11.91 -8.73 5.13
CA PHE A 387 12.25 -10.10 5.53
C PHE A 387 13.11 -10.13 6.79
N VAL A 388 14.13 -9.28 6.89
CA VAL A 388 14.98 -9.19 8.09
C VAL A 388 14.20 -8.64 9.29
N LEU A 389 13.35 -7.63 9.07
CA LEU A 389 12.47 -7.12 10.11
C LEU A 389 11.54 -8.22 10.64
N SER A 390 10.98 -9.03 9.73
CA SER A 390 10.19 -10.21 10.06
C SER A 390 10.97 -11.24 10.88
N CYS A 391 12.21 -11.54 10.50
CA CYS A 391 13.07 -12.47 11.24
C CYS A 391 13.30 -12.00 12.70
N ARG A 392 13.50 -10.70 12.91
CA ARG A 392 13.63 -10.11 14.26
C ARG A 392 12.34 -10.20 15.08
N LEU A 393 11.18 -10.21 14.43
CA LEU A 393 9.90 -10.43 15.12
C LEU A 393 9.76 -11.90 15.53
N TRP A 394 10.09 -12.84 14.63
CA TRP A 394 10.07 -14.28 14.90
C TRP A 394 11.05 -14.72 16.00
N GLU A 395 12.17 -14.01 16.15
CA GLU A 395 13.10 -14.22 17.28
C GLU A 395 12.45 -13.95 18.65
N ARG A 396 11.47 -13.04 18.69
CA ARG A 396 10.78 -12.64 19.93
C ARG A 396 9.56 -13.50 20.24
N SER A 397 8.76 -13.83 19.21
CA SER A 397 7.51 -14.58 19.38
C SER A 397 7.10 -15.31 18.11
N ASP A 398 6.64 -16.55 18.28
CA ASP A 398 5.98 -17.36 17.24
C ASP A 398 4.46 -17.06 17.16
N GLU A 399 3.85 -16.45 18.18
CA GLU A 399 2.39 -16.37 18.37
C GLU A 399 1.76 -15.15 17.69
N PRO A 400 0.80 -15.33 16.76
CA PRO A 400 0.23 -14.22 15.99
C PRO A 400 -0.71 -13.37 16.84
N GLU A 401 -0.82 -12.10 16.47
CA GLU A 401 -1.73 -11.20 17.15
C GLU A 401 -3.15 -11.47 16.69
N ILE A 402 -4.11 -11.43 17.62
CA ILE A 402 -5.52 -11.59 17.30
C ILE A 402 -6.05 -10.24 16.82
N VAL A 403 -6.38 -10.17 15.53
CA VAL A 403 -6.97 -9.02 14.84
C VAL A 403 -8.39 -9.38 14.39
N ASN A 404 -9.35 -8.52 14.70
CA ASN A 404 -10.71 -8.61 14.16
C ASN A 404 -10.82 -7.61 13.01
N LEU A 405 -11.28 -8.04 11.84
CA LEU A 405 -11.48 -7.16 10.70
C LEU A 405 -12.63 -6.20 10.97
N SER A 406 -12.52 -4.94 10.54
CA SER A 406 -13.55 -3.91 10.77
C SER A 406 -14.96 -4.36 10.36
N PRO A 407 -15.93 -4.29 11.30
CA PRO A 407 -17.33 -4.61 11.06
C PRO A 407 -18.04 -3.79 9.99
N ALA A 408 -17.60 -2.57 9.69
CA ALA A 408 -18.34 -1.61 8.85
C ALA A 408 -18.67 -2.16 7.44
N ARG A 409 -17.88 -3.12 6.94
CA ARG A 409 -18.06 -3.75 5.62
C ARG A 409 -18.88 -5.05 5.67
N THR A 410 -19.13 -5.56 6.87
CA THR A 410 -19.80 -6.85 7.11
C THR A 410 -21.24 -6.71 7.60
N ILE A 411 -21.68 -5.51 8.00
CA ILE A 411 -23.06 -5.26 8.42
C ILE A 411 -23.99 -5.46 7.21
N SER A 412 -24.76 -6.56 7.20
CA SER A 412 -25.93 -6.73 6.33
C SER A 412 -27.15 -6.06 6.95
N ASP A 413 -28.22 -5.90 6.17
CA ASP A 413 -29.51 -5.41 6.67
C ASP A 413 -30.02 -6.24 7.87
N GLU A 414 -29.83 -7.55 7.83
CA GLU A 414 -30.15 -8.47 8.93
C GLU A 414 -29.31 -8.19 10.20
N MET A 415 -28.02 -7.89 10.05
CA MET A 415 -27.15 -7.51 11.18
C MET A 415 -27.54 -6.14 11.72
N TYR A 416 -27.75 -5.15 10.85
CA TYR A 416 -28.14 -3.81 11.22
C TYR A 416 -29.44 -3.81 12.01
N TRP A 417 -30.44 -4.57 11.54
CA TRP A 417 -31.71 -4.74 12.22
C TRP A 417 -31.53 -5.37 13.61
N LEU A 418 -30.76 -6.46 13.72
CA LEU A 418 -30.51 -7.12 15.00
C LEU A 418 -29.81 -6.19 15.99
N ILE A 419 -28.79 -5.46 15.54
CA ILE A 419 -28.02 -4.52 16.37
C ILE A 419 -28.93 -3.38 16.84
N SER A 420 -29.71 -2.79 15.94
CA SER A 420 -30.65 -1.70 16.24
C SER A 420 -31.73 -2.14 17.21
N GLU A 421 -32.30 -3.33 17.00
CA GLU A 421 -33.33 -3.90 17.85
C GLU A 421 -32.80 -4.23 19.25
N ILE A 422 -31.59 -4.80 19.35
CA ILE A 422 -30.93 -5.07 20.64
C ILE A 422 -30.64 -3.77 21.39
N ALA A 423 -30.10 -2.76 20.72
CA ALA A 423 -29.79 -1.47 21.34
C ALA A 423 -31.05 -0.74 21.81
N SER A 424 -32.10 -0.73 20.99
CA SER A 424 -33.39 -0.12 21.33
C SER A 424 -34.04 -0.82 22.53
N ASN A 425 -34.01 -2.16 22.57
CA ASN A 425 -34.56 -2.93 23.69
C ASN A 425 -33.72 -2.82 24.96
N GLU A 426 -32.40 -2.63 24.84
CA GLU A 426 -31.52 -2.32 25.97
C GLU A 426 -31.87 -0.96 26.58
N GLU A 427 -32.08 0.05 25.75
CA GLU A 427 -32.48 1.39 26.20
C GLU A 427 -33.90 1.40 26.81
N GLN A 428 -34.85 0.75 26.16
CA GLN A 428 -36.26 0.79 26.56
C GLN A 428 -36.58 -0.13 27.74
N TYR A 429 -35.95 -1.31 27.81
CA TYR A 429 -36.30 -2.36 28.79
C TYR A 429 -35.12 -2.81 29.67
N GLY A 430 -33.93 -2.22 29.51
CA GLY A 430 -32.74 -2.55 30.31
C GLY A 430 -32.14 -3.93 30.01
N VAL A 431 -32.50 -4.55 28.87
CA VAL A 431 -32.02 -5.88 28.48
C VAL A 431 -31.51 -5.91 27.03
N PRO A 432 -30.25 -6.31 26.77
CA PRO A 432 -29.70 -6.37 25.41
C PRO A 432 -30.17 -7.63 24.68
N VAL A 433 -31.41 -7.58 24.16
CA VAL A 433 -32.08 -8.72 23.50
C VAL A 433 -32.87 -8.28 22.26
N ALA A 434 -33.01 -9.16 21.27
CA ALA A 434 -33.91 -8.98 20.13
C ALA A 434 -34.88 -10.16 19.98
N SER A 435 -36.11 -9.85 19.57
CA SER A 435 -37.19 -10.84 19.39
C SER A 435 -36.95 -11.71 18.15
N ARG A 436 -36.89 -13.04 18.35
CA ARG A 436 -36.77 -13.99 17.23
C ARG A 436 -38.03 -14.05 16.37
N ASN A 437 -39.19 -13.74 16.97
CA ASN A 437 -40.45 -13.73 16.23
C ASN A 437 -40.53 -12.51 15.33
N ASP A 438 -40.03 -11.36 15.77
CA ASP A 438 -40.08 -10.13 14.98
C ASP A 438 -39.02 -10.16 13.87
N TYR A 439 -37.83 -10.70 14.13
CA TYR A 439 -36.85 -11.01 13.08
C TYR A 439 -37.46 -11.89 11.97
N ARG A 440 -38.20 -12.94 12.37
CA ARG A 440 -38.82 -13.87 11.41
C ARG A 440 -39.96 -13.23 10.61
N LYS A 441 -40.65 -12.24 11.18
CA LYS A 441 -41.66 -11.47 10.45
C LYS A 441 -40.99 -10.59 9.40
N GLU A 442 -39.89 -9.93 9.76
CA GLU A 442 -39.16 -8.99 8.90
C GLU A 442 -38.45 -9.69 7.73
N PHE A 443 -37.61 -10.70 8.02
CA PHE A 443 -36.75 -11.34 7.01
C PHE A 443 -37.28 -12.68 6.49
N HIS A 444 -38.47 -13.11 6.93
CA HIS A 444 -39.09 -14.40 6.58
C HIS A 444 -38.23 -15.66 6.86
N THR A 445 -37.16 -15.52 7.63
CA THR A 445 -36.21 -16.59 7.98
C THR A 445 -35.96 -16.63 9.49
N ALA A 446 -35.39 -17.73 9.99
CA ALA A 446 -34.93 -17.78 11.37
C ALA A 446 -33.53 -17.15 11.46
N VAL A 447 -33.23 -16.45 12.58
CA VAL A 447 -31.88 -15.92 12.84
C VAL A 447 -30.85 -17.05 12.67
N PRO A 448 -29.94 -16.97 11.67
CA PRO A 448 -28.93 -17.98 11.42
C PRO A 448 -27.94 -18.10 12.58
N GLN A 449 -27.38 -19.30 12.78
CA GLN A 449 -26.38 -19.50 13.84
C GLN A 449 -25.10 -18.71 13.56
N SER A 450 -24.64 -18.69 12.31
CA SER A 450 -23.48 -17.90 11.87
C SER A 450 -23.63 -16.41 12.19
N LEU A 451 -24.84 -15.86 12.03
CA LEU A 451 -25.15 -14.46 12.35
C LEU A 451 -25.05 -14.17 13.86
N MET A 452 -25.55 -15.10 14.68
CA MET A 452 -25.43 -15.02 16.14
C MET A 452 -23.96 -15.12 16.57
N ASP A 453 -23.20 -16.03 15.98
CA ASP A 453 -21.79 -16.24 16.31
C ASP A 453 -20.96 -14.99 15.97
N VAL A 454 -21.19 -14.36 14.82
CA VAL A 454 -20.51 -13.12 14.40
C VAL A 454 -20.76 -11.97 15.36
N LEU A 455 -22.01 -11.78 15.78
CA LEU A 455 -22.39 -10.69 16.69
C LEU A 455 -22.17 -11.03 18.18
N GLY A 456 -21.78 -12.27 18.50
CA GLY A 456 -21.61 -12.70 19.89
C GLY A 456 -22.93 -12.88 20.65
N LEU A 457 -23.96 -13.36 19.96
CA LEU A 457 -25.32 -13.58 20.47
C LEU A 457 -25.57 -15.06 20.82
N GLU A 458 -26.49 -15.30 21.75
CA GLU A 458 -26.97 -16.63 22.09
C GLU A 458 -28.50 -16.70 22.12
N ASN A 459 -29.04 -17.91 21.98
CA ASN A 459 -30.47 -18.15 22.15
C ASN A 459 -30.89 -18.06 23.61
N SER A 460 -31.92 -17.28 23.90
CA SER A 460 -32.43 -17.11 25.25
C SER A 460 -33.95 -16.94 25.30
N LYS A 461 -34.48 -16.76 26.52
CA LYS A 461 -35.89 -16.42 26.76
C LYS A 461 -35.95 -15.25 27.74
N THR A 462 -36.86 -14.31 27.49
CA THR A 462 -37.07 -13.16 28.38
C THR A 462 -38.55 -12.93 28.67
N LYS A 463 -38.83 -12.29 29.81
CA LYS A 463 -40.15 -11.75 30.18
C LYS A 463 -40.17 -10.20 30.17
N ALA A 464 -39.05 -9.57 29.84
CA ALA A 464 -38.90 -8.12 29.88
C ALA A 464 -39.53 -7.41 28.66
N LEU A 465 -39.66 -8.11 27.52
CA LEU A 465 -40.34 -7.59 26.34
C LEU A 465 -41.87 -7.70 26.46
N PRO A 466 -42.65 -6.85 25.76
CA PRO A 466 -44.12 -6.89 25.80
C PRO A 466 -44.69 -8.25 25.37
N GLY A 467 -45.54 -8.82 26.21
CA GLY A 467 -46.18 -10.13 25.98
C GLY A 467 -45.79 -11.19 27.02
N SER A 468 -46.24 -12.44 26.82
CA SER A 468 -45.78 -13.59 27.62
C SER A 468 -44.29 -13.91 27.38
N GLN A 469 -43.74 -14.96 28.00
CA GLN A 469 -42.33 -15.35 27.80
C GLN A 469 -41.98 -15.51 26.31
N CYS A 470 -41.08 -14.66 25.80
CA CYS A 470 -40.69 -14.61 24.38
C CYS A 470 -39.32 -15.27 24.14
N ARG A 471 -39.15 -15.87 22.95
CA ARG A 471 -37.86 -16.39 22.47
C ARG A 471 -37.06 -15.25 21.86
N VAL A 472 -35.83 -15.06 22.34
CA VAL A 472 -34.98 -13.94 21.96
C VAL A 472 -33.58 -14.40 21.63
N VAL A 473 -32.83 -13.55 20.95
CA VAL A 473 -31.36 -13.60 20.95
C VAL A 473 -30.84 -12.57 21.95
N ARG A 474 -29.82 -12.94 22.72
CA ARG A 474 -29.21 -12.12 23.78
C ARG A 474 -27.73 -11.93 23.49
N VAL A 475 -27.18 -10.76 23.83
CA VAL A 475 -25.74 -10.53 23.82
C VAL A 475 -25.06 -11.40 24.88
N ALA A 476 -24.21 -12.35 24.44
CA ALA A 476 -23.41 -13.21 25.31
C ALA A 476 -21.96 -12.72 25.42
N ASN A 477 -21.42 -12.13 24.35
CA ASN A 477 -20.08 -11.54 24.32
C ASN A 477 -20.16 -10.04 24.03
N GLN A 478 -20.16 -9.24 25.10
CA GLN A 478 -20.29 -7.79 25.03
C GLN A 478 -19.17 -7.15 24.22
N ASN A 479 -17.91 -7.55 24.45
CA ASN A 479 -16.75 -7.01 23.74
C ASN A 479 -16.83 -7.23 22.23
N ARG A 480 -17.40 -8.36 21.78
CA ARG A 480 -17.60 -8.64 20.35
C ARG A 480 -18.77 -7.84 19.80
N PHE A 481 -19.90 -7.83 20.49
CA PHE A 481 -21.10 -7.12 20.08
C PHE A 481 -20.88 -5.61 19.96
N ASP A 482 -20.15 -5.00 20.90
CA ASP A 482 -19.91 -3.55 20.93
C ASP A 482 -19.12 -3.03 19.72
N VAL A 483 -18.27 -3.86 19.08
CA VAL A 483 -17.55 -3.47 17.85
C VAL A 483 -18.53 -3.30 16.70
N TYR A 484 -19.48 -4.22 16.54
CA TYR A 484 -20.53 -4.16 15.52
C TYR A 484 -21.59 -3.10 15.86
N ARG A 485 -21.93 -2.96 17.15
CA ARG A 485 -22.86 -1.94 17.64
C ARG A 485 -22.39 -0.54 17.29
N LYS A 486 -21.13 -0.22 17.60
CA LYS A 486 -20.52 1.05 17.23
C LYS A 486 -20.53 1.23 15.71
N ALA A 487 -20.02 0.25 14.96
CA ALA A 487 -19.96 0.36 13.50
C ALA A 487 -21.33 0.47 12.79
N ALA A 488 -22.42 -0.06 13.37
CA ALA A 488 -23.75 -0.03 12.76
C ALA A 488 -24.61 1.16 13.21
N LEU A 489 -24.55 1.53 14.49
CA LEU A 489 -25.37 2.61 15.04
C LEU A 489 -24.68 3.97 15.00
N ASP A 490 -23.35 3.98 14.90
CA ASP A 490 -22.61 5.18 14.50
C ASP A 490 -22.67 5.30 12.96
N ASN A 491 -23.88 5.46 12.42
CA ASN A 491 -24.08 5.92 11.04
C ASN A 491 -23.46 7.32 10.95
N GLU A 492 -22.39 7.46 10.16
CA GLU A 492 -21.86 8.71 9.60
C GLU A 492 -22.23 9.99 10.37
N THR A 493 -21.68 10.13 11.56
CA THR A 493 -20.73 11.24 11.66
C THR A 493 -19.39 10.60 11.37
N GLU A 494 -18.85 10.83 10.16
CA GLU A 494 -17.40 11.06 10.08
C GLU A 494 -17.07 11.91 11.32
N PRO A 495 -16.04 11.62 12.15
CA PRO A 495 -15.66 12.58 13.17
C PRO A 495 -15.45 13.88 12.42
N ALA A 496 -16.41 14.81 12.57
CA ALA A 496 -16.53 16.00 11.77
C ALA A 496 -15.16 16.60 11.78
N ASP A 497 -14.52 16.58 10.61
CA ASP A 497 -13.19 17.07 10.31
C ASP A 497 -12.37 17.39 11.56
N THR A 498 -11.34 16.62 11.92
CA THR A 498 -10.55 16.86 13.15
C THR A 498 -10.13 18.33 13.32
N TRP A 499 -9.98 19.07 12.22
CA TRP A 499 -9.74 20.51 12.20
C TRP A 499 -10.98 21.38 12.52
N TRP A 500 -12.21 20.97 12.18
CA TRP A 500 -13.48 21.66 12.49
C TRP A 500 -13.78 21.67 14.00
N GLN A 501 -13.65 20.53 14.68
CA GLN A 501 -13.76 20.48 16.15
C GLN A 501 -12.61 21.25 16.82
N THR A 502 -11.40 21.16 16.26
CA THR A 502 -10.27 21.96 16.72
C THR A 502 -10.54 23.44 16.54
N ALA A 503 -11.12 23.87 15.42
CA ALA A 503 -11.48 25.26 15.14
C ALA A 503 -12.52 25.79 16.13
N LEU A 504 -13.58 25.03 16.39
CA LEU A 504 -14.58 25.41 17.39
C LEU A 504 -13.99 25.54 18.82
N SER A 505 -12.89 24.84 19.11
CA SER A 505 -12.18 24.98 20.39
C SER A 505 -11.24 26.19 20.45
N LYS A 506 -10.90 26.82 19.32
CA LYS A 506 -10.02 28.00 19.28
C LYS A 506 -10.76 29.26 19.75
N PRO A 507 -10.03 30.24 20.32
CA PRO A 507 -10.61 31.54 20.64
C PRO A 507 -11.22 32.18 19.40
N ASN A 508 -12.48 32.61 19.51
CA ASN A 508 -13.16 33.32 18.44
C ASN A 508 -12.59 34.75 18.26
N ARG A 509 -12.98 35.43 17.18
CA ARG A 509 -12.52 36.80 16.89
C ARG A 509 -12.87 37.84 17.97
N ASP A 510 -13.83 37.54 18.84
CA ASP A 510 -14.23 38.43 19.94
C ASP A 510 -13.28 38.38 21.14
N SER A 511 -12.35 37.42 21.15
CA SER A 511 -11.22 37.41 22.08
C SER A 511 -10.21 38.54 21.81
N LEU A 512 -10.16 39.07 20.59
CA LEU A 512 -9.25 40.15 20.19
C LEU A 512 -9.75 41.48 20.77
N ARG A 513 -8.84 42.19 21.45
CA ARG A 513 -9.10 43.52 22.04
C ARG A 513 -8.56 44.60 21.11
N SER A 514 -9.36 45.63 20.91
CA SER A 514 -8.98 46.78 20.09
C SER A 514 -7.89 47.58 20.78
N LEU A 515 -6.94 48.09 19.99
CA LEU A 515 -5.91 48.98 20.48
C LEU A 515 -6.55 50.33 20.81
N ASP A 516 -6.37 50.79 22.04
CA ASP A 516 -6.84 52.11 22.46
C ASP A 516 -6.03 53.22 21.75
N ASP A 517 -6.70 54.31 21.38
CA ASP A 517 -6.07 55.58 20.94
C ASP A 517 -5.28 55.56 19.61
N VAL A 518 -5.78 54.82 18.61
CA VAL A 518 -5.10 54.62 17.30
C VAL A 518 -5.43 55.64 16.19
N GLY A 519 -6.02 56.80 16.51
CA GLY A 519 -6.24 57.89 15.55
C GLY A 519 -7.39 57.69 14.54
N ASP A 520 -7.47 58.59 13.56
CA ASP A 520 -8.49 58.59 12.50
C ASP A 520 -8.08 57.74 11.28
N CYS A 521 -8.86 57.79 10.19
CA CYS A 521 -8.55 57.01 8.97
C CYS A 521 -7.19 57.37 8.36
N HIS A 522 -6.74 58.63 8.46
CA HIS A 522 -5.46 59.07 7.95
C HIS A 522 -4.32 58.47 8.77
N ASP A 523 -4.40 58.57 10.11
CA ASP A 523 -3.41 58.00 11.02
C ASP A 523 -3.26 56.49 10.81
N LEU A 524 -4.40 55.79 10.70
CA LEU A 524 -4.46 54.35 10.50
C LEU A 524 -3.95 53.90 9.13
N ALA A 525 -4.18 54.70 8.08
CA ALA A 525 -3.58 54.46 6.77
C ALA A 525 -2.04 54.58 6.82
N GLY A 526 -1.52 55.57 7.54
CA GLY A 526 -0.08 55.72 7.77
C GLY A 526 0.53 54.54 8.53
N ILE A 527 -0.17 54.00 9.52
CA ILE A 527 0.25 52.79 10.25
C ILE A 527 0.29 51.56 9.33
N VAL A 528 -0.74 51.37 8.49
CA VAL A 528 -0.78 50.27 7.51
C VAL A 528 0.35 50.39 6.50
N GLU A 529 0.60 51.60 5.98
CA GLU A 529 1.69 51.85 5.04
C GLU A 529 3.07 51.54 5.63
N ALA A 530 3.31 51.98 6.87
CA ALA A 530 4.55 51.67 7.59
C ALA A 530 4.72 50.17 7.82
N ALA A 531 3.67 49.47 8.26
CA ALA A 531 3.71 48.03 8.52
C ALA A 531 3.96 47.20 7.25
N LEU A 532 3.45 47.64 6.09
CA LEU A 532 3.69 46.98 4.81
C LEU A 532 4.95 47.49 4.08
N ALA A 533 5.77 48.31 4.73
CA ALA A 533 6.99 48.89 4.15
C ALA A 533 6.74 49.62 2.82
N GLY A 534 5.60 50.30 2.68
CA GLY A 534 5.18 50.98 1.46
C GLY A 534 4.70 50.03 0.33
N GLN A 535 4.64 48.71 0.55
CA GLN A 535 4.09 47.76 -0.42
C GLN A 535 2.55 47.69 -0.34
N VAL A 536 1.90 48.84 -0.39
CA VAL A 536 0.44 48.97 -0.26
C VAL A 536 -0.06 50.21 -0.97
N GLY A 537 -1.24 50.15 -1.57
CA GLY A 537 -1.91 51.30 -2.16
C GLY A 537 -3.27 51.56 -1.53
N PHE A 538 -3.73 52.81 -1.59
CA PHE A 538 -5.03 53.22 -1.04
C PHE A 538 -5.99 53.70 -2.13
N ALA A 539 -7.27 53.34 -2.03
CA ALA A 539 -8.31 53.79 -2.95
C ALA A 539 -9.56 54.26 -2.22
N PRO A 540 -10.33 55.22 -2.78
CA PRO A 540 -11.62 55.60 -2.22
C PRO A 540 -12.65 54.50 -2.42
N CYS A 541 -13.61 54.39 -1.49
CA CYS A 541 -14.79 53.53 -1.64
C CYS A 541 -15.97 54.35 -2.16
N GLU A 542 -16.07 54.50 -3.49
CA GLU A 542 -17.10 55.32 -4.14
C GLU A 542 -18.51 54.74 -4.00
N GLY A 543 -18.59 53.45 -3.74
CA GLY A 543 -19.83 52.70 -3.62
C GLY A 543 -20.48 52.37 -4.96
N LYS A 544 -21.31 51.32 -4.97
CA LYS A 544 -22.00 50.88 -6.18
C LYS A 544 -23.50 50.71 -5.93
N ALA A 545 -24.33 51.29 -6.78
CA ALA A 545 -25.77 51.05 -6.75
C ALA A 545 -26.06 49.57 -7.07
N ARG A 546 -26.85 48.89 -6.24
CA ARG A 546 -27.27 47.50 -6.49
C ARG A 546 -28.21 47.46 -7.71
N LYS A 547 -28.03 46.48 -8.60
CA LYS A 547 -28.82 46.31 -9.85
C LYS A 547 -30.34 46.23 -9.63
N THR A 548 -30.79 45.93 -8.41
CA THR A 548 -32.19 45.77 -8.01
C THR A 548 -32.81 47.00 -7.34
N GLY A 549 -32.16 48.17 -7.34
CA GLY A 549 -32.75 49.40 -6.80
C GLY A 549 -32.74 49.50 -5.27
N GLY A 550 -31.67 49.02 -4.62
CA GLY A 550 -31.45 49.11 -3.17
C GLY A 550 -30.39 50.14 -2.77
N PRO A 551 -30.14 50.32 -1.44
CA PRO A 551 -29.11 51.23 -0.93
C PRO A 551 -27.74 50.95 -1.56
N VAL A 552 -26.98 52.03 -1.82
CA VAL A 552 -25.64 51.98 -2.41
C VAL A 552 -24.74 51.13 -1.53
N ASP A 553 -24.10 50.12 -2.11
CA ASP A 553 -23.12 49.30 -1.38
C ASP A 553 -21.85 50.14 -1.18
N GLY A 554 -21.72 50.70 0.02
CA GLY A 554 -20.64 51.60 0.38
C GLY A 554 -19.27 50.93 0.52
N LYS A 555 -19.20 49.60 0.45
CA LYS A 555 -17.93 48.85 0.55
C LYS A 555 -17.15 48.81 -0.76
N VAL A 556 -17.81 49.13 -1.88
CA VAL A 556 -17.23 48.98 -3.21
C VAL A 556 -16.28 50.13 -3.52
N SER A 557 -15.01 49.81 -3.75
CA SER A 557 -14.09 50.64 -4.52
C SER A 557 -14.17 50.23 -6.00
N LEU A 558 -14.33 51.20 -6.89
CA LEU A 558 -14.33 51.04 -8.34
C LEU A 558 -12.98 51.44 -8.95
N SER A 559 -12.24 52.32 -8.28
CA SER A 559 -10.96 52.86 -8.74
C SER A 559 -9.74 52.04 -8.32
N TRP A 560 -9.85 51.11 -7.36
CA TRP A 560 -8.69 50.34 -6.89
C TRP A 560 -7.94 49.60 -8.02
N LYS A 561 -8.64 49.12 -9.07
CA LYS A 561 -8.03 48.45 -10.23
C LYS A 561 -7.17 49.36 -11.10
N ARG A 562 -7.22 50.68 -10.89
CA ARG A 562 -6.43 51.67 -11.61
C ARG A 562 -5.10 51.98 -10.91
N LEU A 563 -4.88 51.44 -9.71
CA LEU A 563 -3.62 51.55 -8.98
C LEU A 563 -2.61 50.58 -9.61
N ASN A 564 -1.43 51.09 -9.94
CA ASN A 564 -0.37 50.31 -10.58
C ASN A 564 0.92 50.35 -9.72
N PRO A 565 1.58 49.22 -9.43
CA PRO A 565 2.76 49.20 -8.55
C PRO A 565 4.00 49.93 -9.11
N SER A 566 4.02 50.22 -10.42
CA SER A 566 5.23 50.64 -11.15
C SER A 566 5.13 52.02 -11.82
N ASP A 567 4.16 52.87 -11.43
CA ASP A 567 3.86 54.14 -12.12
C ASP A 567 3.71 55.33 -11.15
N GLU A 568 3.77 56.56 -11.68
CA GLU A 568 3.50 57.87 -11.02
C GLU A 568 2.10 58.00 -10.35
N SER A 569 1.33 56.91 -10.29
CA SER A 569 -0.03 56.81 -9.74
C SER A 569 -0.12 55.97 -8.46
N HIS A 570 1.02 55.67 -7.81
CA HIS A 570 1.02 55.14 -6.45
C HIS A 570 0.30 56.10 -5.51
N VAL A 571 -0.74 55.62 -4.84
CA VAL A 571 -1.52 56.41 -3.90
C VAL A 571 -1.12 55.95 -2.50
N ASP A 572 -0.25 56.75 -1.87
CA ASP A 572 0.24 56.57 -0.49
C ASP A 572 -0.82 56.97 0.54
N SER A 573 -0.50 56.84 1.83
CA SER A 573 -1.44 57.15 2.91
C SER A 573 -1.92 58.61 2.92
N THR A 574 -1.21 59.55 2.27
CA THR A 574 -1.57 60.98 2.25
C THR A 574 -2.85 61.26 1.46
N PHE A 575 -3.28 60.31 0.63
CA PHE A 575 -4.57 60.35 -0.06
C PHE A 575 -5.75 60.19 0.90
N VAL A 576 -5.57 59.38 1.96
CA VAL A 576 -6.61 59.18 2.96
C VAL A 576 -6.61 60.42 3.84
N THR A 577 -7.70 61.18 3.81
CA THR A 577 -7.84 62.41 4.62
C THR A 577 -8.70 62.15 5.85
N ASP A 578 -8.55 63.00 6.86
CA ASP A 578 -9.39 63.07 8.07
C ASP A 578 -10.90 63.09 7.78
N LYS A 579 -11.30 63.58 6.59
CA LYS A 579 -12.70 63.64 6.14
C LYS A 579 -13.22 62.34 5.54
N MET A 580 -12.36 61.37 5.24
CA MET A 580 -12.79 60.09 4.68
C MET A 580 -13.28 59.15 5.79
N SER A 581 -14.51 58.67 5.65
CA SER A 581 -15.09 57.70 6.59
C SER A 581 -14.75 56.24 6.27
N ARG A 582 -14.16 55.98 5.10
CA ARG A 582 -13.79 54.63 4.63
C ARG A 582 -12.80 54.69 3.46
N TYR A 583 -11.95 53.69 3.37
CA TYR A 583 -10.96 53.55 2.30
C TYR A 583 -10.60 52.07 2.08
N ALA A 584 -10.15 51.76 0.87
CA ALA A 584 -9.67 50.44 0.48
C ALA A 584 -8.15 50.38 0.60
N VAL A 585 -7.66 49.24 1.10
CA VAL A 585 -6.25 48.87 1.21
C VAL A 585 -5.99 47.78 0.17
N VAL A 586 -5.09 48.08 -0.76
CA VAL A 586 -4.68 47.19 -1.84
C VAL A 586 -3.28 46.67 -1.51
N PRO A 587 -3.09 45.39 -1.19
CA PRO A 587 -1.75 44.83 -1.04
C PRO A 587 -1.01 44.95 -2.39
N LEU A 588 0.25 45.40 -2.34
CA LEU A 588 1.15 45.49 -3.49
C LEU A 588 2.44 44.71 -3.20
N GLY A 589 3.36 44.65 -4.17
CA GLY A 589 4.64 43.96 -4.01
C GLY A 589 4.46 42.51 -3.59
N ASP A 590 5.16 42.10 -2.54
CA ASP A 590 5.16 40.74 -2.00
C ASP A 590 4.16 40.57 -0.85
N CYS A 591 3.31 41.57 -0.59
CA CYS A 591 2.31 41.52 0.47
C CYS A 591 1.00 40.87 -0.01
N PHE A 592 0.30 40.21 0.92
CA PHE A 592 -1.04 39.69 0.73
C PHE A 592 -1.84 39.74 2.03
N VAL A 593 -3.17 39.63 1.91
CA VAL A 593 -4.10 39.68 3.05
C VAL A 593 -4.93 38.40 3.10
N ILE A 594 -4.98 37.79 4.28
CA ILE A 594 -5.91 36.71 4.63
C ILE A 594 -7.11 37.36 5.31
N ASP A 595 -8.25 37.34 4.62
CA ASP A 595 -9.54 37.91 5.07
C ASP A 595 -10.41 36.77 5.64
N CYS A 596 -10.45 36.67 6.97
CA CYS A 596 -11.18 35.63 7.68
C CYS A 596 -12.62 36.08 7.88
N ASP A 597 -13.56 35.48 7.17
CA ASP A 597 -14.97 35.85 7.17
C ASP A 597 -15.77 35.13 8.27
N LYS A 598 -17.06 35.48 8.36
CA LYS A 598 -18.01 34.77 9.22
C LYS A 598 -18.18 33.31 8.76
N PRO A 599 -18.70 32.43 9.64
CA PRO A 599 -19.00 31.05 9.27
C PRO A 599 -19.87 30.96 8.01
N SER A 600 -19.57 30.00 7.13
CA SER A 600 -20.38 29.65 5.96
C SER A 600 -21.72 29.02 6.37
N GLU A 601 -21.77 28.39 7.56
CA GLU A 601 -22.95 27.76 8.17
C GLU A 601 -23.31 28.42 9.50
N ALA A 602 -24.59 28.37 9.91
CA ALA A 602 -25.10 29.11 11.08
C ALA A 602 -24.41 28.77 12.42
N ASP A 603 -23.90 27.54 12.56
CA ASP A 603 -23.22 27.04 13.77
C ASP A 603 -21.75 26.62 13.50
N GLY A 604 -21.17 27.05 12.36
CA GLY A 604 -19.79 26.71 11.98
C GLY A 604 -18.72 27.59 12.65
N PRO A 605 -17.44 27.17 12.63
CA PRO A 605 -16.32 28.00 13.06
C PRO A 605 -16.13 29.20 12.12
N ASP A 606 -15.74 30.35 12.67
CA ASP A 606 -15.40 31.53 11.87
C ASP A 606 -14.03 31.36 11.19
N GLY A 607 -13.72 32.19 10.19
CA GLY A 607 -12.43 32.12 9.47
C GLY A 607 -11.21 32.24 10.38
N TRP A 608 -11.35 32.94 11.51
CA TRP A 608 -10.28 33.14 12.49
C TRP A 608 -9.98 31.86 13.28
N GLN A 609 -11.03 31.16 13.68
CA GLN A 609 -10.96 29.84 14.32
C GLN A 609 -10.40 28.79 13.35
N CYS A 610 -10.85 28.81 12.09
CA CYS A 610 -10.34 27.94 11.03
C CYS A 610 -8.84 28.16 10.80
N LEU A 611 -8.40 29.42 10.66
CA LEU A 611 -7.00 29.75 10.43
C LEU A 611 -6.10 29.23 11.56
N GLN A 612 -6.48 29.44 12.82
CA GLN A 612 -5.72 28.96 13.98
C GLN A 612 -5.70 27.42 14.10
N ALA A 613 -6.77 26.74 13.70
CA ALA A 613 -6.81 25.27 13.72
C ALA A 613 -5.94 24.64 12.62
N LEU A 614 -5.88 25.28 11.45
CA LEU A 614 -5.16 24.75 10.28
C LEU A 614 -3.66 25.11 10.29
N THR A 615 -3.26 26.19 10.95
CA THR A 615 -1.87 26.67 10.96
C THR A 615 -1.19 26.55 12.33
N GLY A 616 -1.87 26.98 13.40
CA GLY A 616 -1.35 27.03 14.77
C GLY A 616 -1.93 28.21 15.54
N ASP A 617 -1.68 28.28 16.85
CA ASP A 617 -2.16 29.39 17.68
C ASP A 617 -1.53 30.73 17.26
N TYR A 618 -2.34 31.80 17.24
CA TYR A 618 -1.87 33.13 16.86
C TYR A 618 -0.80 33.65 17.82
N GLY A 619 0.24 34.27 17.26
CA GLY A 619 1.41 34.75 18.01
C GLY A 619 2.52 33.71 18.18
N THR A 620 2.36 32.51 17.63
CA THR A 620 3.42 31.49 17.56
C THR A 620 4.21 31.60 16.25
N ASP A 621 5.35 30.89 16.15
CA ASP A 621 6.12 30.81 14.89
C ASP A 621 5.30 30.21 13.73
N MET A 622 4.25 29.45 14.04
CA MET A 622 3.37 28.81 13.06
C MET A 622 2.28 29.77 12.53
N LEU A 623 1.79 30.70 13.36
CA LEU A 623 0.90 31.78 12.94
C LEU A 623 1.41 33.10 13.56
N PRO A 624 2.44 33.72 12.96
CA PRO A 624 3.13 34.87 13.55
C PRO A 624 2.21 36.06 13.76
N ALA A 625 2.42 36.78 14.87
CA ALA A 625 1.73 38.03 15.15
C ALA A 625 2.02 39.06 14.05
N THR A 626 0.99 39.76 13.61
CA THR A 626 1.03 40.65 12.45
C THR A 626 0.05 41.82 12.62
N LEU A 627 -0.06 42.69 11.61
CA LEU A 627 -1.11 43.69 11.55
C LEU A 627 -2.45 42.97 11.44
N VAL A 628 -3.35 43.19 12.41
CA VAL A 628 -4.69 42.59 12.41
C VAL A 628 -5.75 43.67 12.52
N THR A 629 -6.71 43.65 11.60
CA THR A 629 -7.89 44.52 11.63
C THR A 629 -9.13 43.69 11.89
N LYS A 630 -9.80 43.92 13.02
CA LYS A 630 -11.11 43.34 13.32
C LYS A 630 -12.19 44.05 12.51
N THR A 631 -12.96 43.27 11.78
CA THR A 631 -14.05 43.77 10.95
C THR A 631 -15.41 43.50 11.62
N PRO A 632 -16.51 44.07 11.12
CA PRO A 632 -17.84 43.76 11.63
C PRO A 632 -18.19 42.25 11.64
N HIS A 633 -17.59 41.46 10.74
CA HIS A 633 -17.95 40.05 10.53
C HIS A 633 -16.77 39.08 10.58
N GLY A 634 -15.53 39.57 10.63
CA GLY A 634 -14.32 38.77 10.50
C GLY A 634 -13.07 39.48 11.01
N VAL A 635 -11.90 39.11 10.49
CA VAL A 635 -10.60 39.76 10.72
C VAL A 635 -9.74 39.74 9.46
N HIS A 636 -8.95 40.80 9.24
CA HIS A 636 -7.93 40.84 8.19
C HIS A 636 -6.54 40.63 8.81
N LEU A 637 -5.74 39.72 8.24
CA LEU A 637 -4.34 39.50 8.59
C LEU A 637 -3.42 39.76 7.40
N TYR A 638 -2.34 40.48 7.64
CA TYR A 638 -1.42 40.92 6.58
C TYR A 638 -0.11 40.13 6.68
N TYR A 639 0.41 39.61 5.57
CA TYR A 639 1.69 38.89 5.55
C TYR A 639 2.49 39.26 4.30
N ARG A 640 3.80 39.04 4.34
CA ARG A 640 4.66 39.01 3.15
C ARG A 640 4.92 37.58 2.70
N MET A 641 5.17 37.41 1.41
CA MET A 641 5.70 36.16 0.90
C MET A 641 7.06 35.85 1.52
N PRO A 642 7.34 34.56 1.81
CA PRO A 642 8.65 34.18 2.32
C PRO A 642 9.76 34.46 1.32
N THR A 643 10.94 34.80 1.83
CA THR A 643 12.10 35.09 0.99
C THR A 643 12.38 33.95 0.00
N GLY A 644 12.42 34.26 -1.30
CA GLY A 644 12.67 33.30 -2.38
C GLY A 644 11.42 32.69 -3.03
N MET A 645 10.21 33.02 -2.56
CA MET A 645 8.96 32.68 -3.22
C MET A 645 8.30 33.89 -3.87
N ASP A 646 7.75 33.70 -5.07
CA ASP A 646 7.03 34.74 -5.82
C ASP A 646 5.55 34.78 -5.41
N VAL A 647 5.03 35.97 -5.09
CA VAL A 647 3.62 36.22 -4.80
C VAL A 647 2.67 35.78 -5.91
N SER A 648 3.16 35.65 -7.15
CA SER A 648 2.42 35.11 -8.29
C SER A 648 1.96 33.66 -8.08
N LEU A 649 2.62 32.91 -7.18
CA LEU A 649 2.20 31.59 -6.73
C LEU A 649 0.84 31.61 -6.04
N LEU A 650 0.42 32.73 -5.44
CA LEU A 650 -0.87 32.85 -4.78
C LEU A 650 -1.95 33.31 -5.77
N LYS A 651 -3.14 32.72 -5.62
CA LYS A 651 -4.34 33.07 -6.39
C LYS A 651 -5.30 33.87 -5.51
N ASN A 652 -5.83 34.98 -6.04
CA ASN A 652 -6.89 35.71 -5.35
C ASN A 652 -8.17 34.88 -5.38
N ALA A 653 -8.53 34.29 -4.24
CA ALA A 653 -9.63 33.33 -4.13
C ALA A 653 -10.65 33.79 -3.08
N VAL A 654 -11.89 33.35 -3.27
CA VAL A 654 -13.02 33.64 -2.37
C VAL A 654 -13.62 32.31 -1.94
N HIS A 655 -13.59 32.03 -0.64
CA HIS A 655 -14.16 30.82 -0.03
C HIS A 655 -13.80 29.51 -0.77
N GLU A 656 -12.52 29.33 -1.12
CA GLU A 656 -12.05 28.14 -1.81
C GLU A 656 -12.29 26.90 -0.93
N GLN A 657 -12.87 25.84 -1.50
CA GLN A 657 -13.27 24.62 -0.77
C GLN A 657 -14.22 24.87 0.42
N ASN A 658 -15.07 25.91 0.36
CA ASN A 658 -16.03 26.31 1.41
C ASN A 658 -15.40 26.78 2.73
N LEU A 659 -14.09 27.04 2.76
CA LEU A 659 -13.42 27.62 3.93
C LEU A 659 -13.82 29.11 4.06
N PRO A 660 -14.21 29.63 5.25
CA PRO A 660 -14.57 31.04 5.44
C PRO A 660 -13.33 31.95 5.47
N ILE A 661 -12.44 31.80 4.47
CA ILE A 661 -11.20 32.55 4.30
C ILE A 661 -11.09 33.00 2.84
N ASP A 662 -10.95 34.30 2.65
CA ASP A 662 -10.66 34.96 1.38
C ASP A 662 -9.17 35.34 1.33
N LEU A 663 -8.55 35.24 0.15
CA LEU A 663 -7.17 35.66 -0.06
C LEU A 663 -7.12 36.84 -1.02
N ARG A 664 -6.59 37.98 -0.56
CA ARG A 664 -6.32 39.16 -1.40
C ARG A 664 -4.83 39.26 -1.70
N VAL A 665 -4.49 39.01 -2.96
CA VAL A 665 -3.11 38.93 -3.43
C VAL A 665 -2.74 40.20 -4.19
N SER A 666 -1.47 40.60 -4.10
CA SER A 666 -0.83 41.75 -4.77
C SER A 666 -1.52 42.21 -6.07
N ASN A 667 -2.10 43.42 -6.02
CA ASN A 667 -2.83 44.09 -7.12
C ASN A 667 -4.01 43.31 -7.75
N LYS A 668 -4.51 42.26 -7.08
CA LYS A 668 -5.64 41.42 -7.55
C LYS A 668 -6.89 41.52 -6.68
N GLY A 669 -6.80 42.20 -5.54
CA GLY A 669 -7.92 42.42 -4.62
C GLY A 669 -7.63 43.54 -3.61
N TYR A 670 -8.62 43.88 -2.80
CA TYR A 670 -8.49 44.87 -1.73
C TYR A 670 -9.31 44.44 -0.52
N VAL A 671 -8.96 45.00 0.63
CA VAL A 671 -9.76 44.94 1.86
C VAL A 671 -10.09 46.34 2.33
N LEU A 672 -11.05 46.49 3.25
CA LEU A 672 -11.32 47.79 3.88
C LEU A 672 -10.31 48.05 5.00
N GLY A 673 -9.77 49.26 5.03
CA GLY A 673 -8.73 49.62 6.00
C GLY A 673 -9.25 49.89 7.40
N PRO A 674 -8.39 49.75 8.44
CA PRO A 674 -8.72 50.10 9.81
C PRO A 674 -9.16 51.57 9.93
N GLY A 675 -10.11 51.85 10.82
CA GLY A 675 -10.71 53.17 11.01
C GLY A 675 -11.97 53.39 10.16
N SER A 676 -12.13 52.64 9.07
CA SER A 676 -13.32 52.71 8.21
C SER A 676 -14.60 52.41 8.98
N VAL A 677 -15.68 53.15 8.70
CA VAL A 677 -17.00 52.96 9.30
C VAL A 677 -18.05 52.66 8.23
N ILE A 678 -18.72 51.51 8.36
CA ILE A 678 -19.81 51.09 7.47
C ILE A 678 -21.02 50.71 8.31
N ASP A 679 -22.17 51.30 7.99
CA ASP A 679 -23.44 51.06 8.69
C ASP A 679 -23.32 51.19 10.23
N GLY A 680 -22.51 52.16 10.68
CA GLY A 680 -22.25 52.42 12.11
C GLY A 680 -21.26 51.46 12.78
N LYS A 681 -20.68 50.50 12.05
CA LYS A 681 -19.68 49.56 12.58
C LYS A 681 -18.28 49.93 12.09
N ARG A 682 -17.35 50.07 13.03
CA ARG A 682 -15.96 50.46 12.77
C ARG A 682 -15.09 49.23 12.49
N TYR A 683 -14.11 49.38 11.61
CA TYR A 683 -13.00 48.45 11.42
C TYR A 683 -11.91 48.82 12.43
N GLU A 684 -11.61 47.93 13.36
CA GLU A 684 -10.80 48.23 14.53
C GLU A 684 -9.44 47.56 14.41
N LEU A 685 -8.36 48.32 14.63
CA LEU A 685 -7.01 47.76 14.69
C LEU A 685 -6.84 47.04 16.04
N VAL A 686 -6.45 45.76 16.01
CA VAL A 686 -6.37 44.91 17.21
C VAL A 686 -4.96 44.39 17.50
N ASP A 687 -4.08 44.35 16.51
CA ASP A 687 -2.68 43.98 16.73
C ASP A 687 -1.75 44.61 15.67
N LEU A 688 -0.48 44.77 16.03
CA LEU A 688 0.57 45.36 15.21
C LEU A 688 1.89 44.57 15.34
N PRO A 689 2.65 44.40 14.24
CA PRO A 689 3.98 43.81 14.31
C PRO A 689 4.97 44.77 14.98
N SER A 690 6.08 44.26 15.51
CA SER A 690 7.16 45.07 16.07
C SER A 690 7.94 45.92 15.05
N GLY A 691 7.54 45.88 13.78
CA GLY A 691 8.19 46.55 12.66
C GLY A 691 7.33 46.42 11.40
N VAL A 692 7.85 45.72 10.40
CA VAL A 692 7.06 45.35 9.21
C VAL A 692 6.31 44.05 9.44
N VAL A 693 5.26 43.79 8.65
CA VAL A 693 4.55 42.51 8.70
C VAL A 693 5.51 41.34 8.47
N PRO A 694 5.38 40.24 9.22
CA PRO A 694 6.25 39.07 9.09
C PRO A 694 6.03 38.36 7.75
N GLU A 695 7.01 37.53 7.41
CA GLU A 695 6.83 36.54 6.34
C GLU A 695 5.82 35.48 6.79
N ALA A 696 5.02 34.99 5.83
CA ALA A 696 4.14 33.86 6.10
C ALA A 696 4.96 32.63 6.53
N SER A 697 4.53 31.95 7.58
CA SER A 697 5.19 30.73 8.04
C SER A 697 5.03 29.59 7.01
N GLU A 698 5.85 28.55 7.12
CA GLU A 698 5.68 27.32 6.34
C GLU A 698 4.30 26.69 6.54
N ALA A 699 3.74 26.79 7.75
CA ALA A 699 2.40 26.30 8.07
C ALA A 699 1.30 27.07 7.33
N ILE A 700 1.40 28.40 7.24
CA ILE A 700 0.48 29.24 6.44
C ILE A 700 0.60 28.86 4.97
N MET A 701 1.82 28.74 4.43
CA MET A 701 2.03 28.40 3.02
C MET A 701 1.51 27.00 2.68
N ARG A 702 1.68 26.03 3.58
CA ARG A 702 1.12 24.68 3.41
C ARG A 702 -0.41 24.71 3.41
N MET A 703 -1.03 25.41 4.36
CA MET A 703 -2.49 25.57 4.40
C MET A 703 -3.04 26.19 3.11
N LEU A 704 -2.42 27.28 2.63
CA LEU A 704 -2.82 27.92 1.38
C LEU A 704 -2.69 26.97 0.19
N LYS A 705 -1.67 26.10 0.16
CA LYS A 705 -1.52 25.07 -0.87
C LYS A 705 -2.59 23.98 -0.78
N ASP A 706 -2.78 23.39 0.40
CA ASP A 706 -3.69 22.26 0.63
C ASP A 706 -5.14 22.61 0.29
N PHE A 707 -5.56 23.86 0.59
CA PHE A 707 -6.91 24.35 0.31
C PHE A 707 -7.03 25.04 -1.06
N GLY A 708 -5.98 24.98 -1.89
CA GLY A 708 -6.04 25.36 -3.30
C GLY A 708 -5.93 26.86 -3.57
N TYR A 709 -5.37 27.66 -2.66
CA TYR A 709 -5.12 29.09 -2.84
C TYR A 709 -3.86 29.41 -3.68
N THR A 710 -3.21 28.40 -4.27
CA THR A 710 -2.02 28.56 -5.12
C THR A 710 -2.32 28.32 -6.61
N ASN A 711 -1.52 28.93 -7.49
CA ASN A 711 -1.56 28.79 -8.95
C ASN A 711 -0.65 27.67 -9.47
N GLU A 712 -0.25 26.70 -8.63
CA GLU A 712 0.60 25.61 -9.12
C GLU A 712 -0.07 24.90 -10.31
N PRO A 713 0.63 24.74 -11.44
CA PRO A 713 0.10 23.95 -12.54
C PRO A 713 -0.20 22.56 -11.98
N LYS A 714 -1.43 22.09 -12.16
CA LYS A 714 -1.73 20.67 -11.96
C LYS A 714 -0.66 19.90 -12.73
N PRO A 715 0.08 18.97 -12.11
CA PRO A 715 1.05 18.19 -12.85
C PRO A 715 0.32 17.56 -14.03
N GLU A 716 0.77 17.88 -15.24
CA GLU A 716 0.35 17.18 -16.44
C GLU A 716 0.51 15.69 -16.16
N ALA A 717 -0.55 14.92 -16.38
CA ALA A 717 -0.45 13.47 -16.32
C ALA A 717 0.72 13.06 -17.24
N PRO A 718 1.73 12.33 -16.75
CA PRO A 718 2.84 11.95 -17.61
C PRO A 718 2.28 11.15 -18.78
N ALA A 719 2.66 11.57 -20.00
CA ALA A 719 2.41 10.80 -21.19
C ALA A 719 3.08 9.43 -21.00
N LEU A 720 2.27 8.38 -20.86
CA LEU A 720 2.74 6.99 -20.89
C LEU A 720 3.62 6.80 -22.13
N SER A 721 4.82 6.27 -21.93
CA SER A 721 5.68 5.91 -23.05
C SER A 721 5.07 4.71 -23.79
N LEU A 722 5.36 4.60 -25.09
CA LEU A 722 4.86 3.50 -25.93
C LEU A 722 5.30 2.11 -25.38
N ASP A 723 6.39 2.07 -24.62
CA ASP A 723 6.92 0.86 -24.00
C ASP A 723 6.12 0.40 -22.77
N ASP A 724 5.52 1.34 -22.02
CA ASP A 724 4.67 1.04 -20.86
C ASP A 724 3.32 0.41 -21.26
N VAL A 725 2.86 0.65 -22.50
CA VAL A 725 1.59 0.13 -23.03
C VAL A 725 1.78 -1.24 -23.71
N MET A 726 2.98 -1.53 -24.21
CA MET A 726 3.28 -2.77 -24.95
C MET A 726 3.69 -3.94 -24.05
N ALA A 727 4.15 -3.67 -22.81
CA ALA A 727 4.56 -4.69 -21.86
C ALA A 727 3.42 -5.10 -20.90
N GLY A 728 2.41 -5.82 -21.39
CA GLY A 728 1.56 -6.61 -20.50
C GLY A 728 0.06 -6.65 -20.78
N ARG A 729 -0.33 -7.16 -21.95
CA ARG A 729 -1.61 -7.88 -22.08
C ARG A 729 -1.44 -9.10 -22.98
N PRO A 730 -1.75 -10.32 -22.52
CA PRO A 730 -2.06 -11.42 -23.43
C PRO A 730 -3.31 -11.02 -24.23
N ALA A 731 -3.21 -11.04 -25.55
CA ALA A 731 -4.36 -10.91 -26.42
C ALA A 731 -5.29 -12.12 -26.20
N ALA A 732 -6.37 -11.93 -25.46
CA ALA A 732 -7.48 -12.88 -25.40
C ALA A 732 -8.81 -12.18 -25.07
N SER A 733 -9.48 -11.69 -26.12
CA SER A 733 -10.93 -11.76 -26.25
C SER A 733 -11.30 -11.31 -27.68
N ASN A 734 -11.75 -12.26 -28.48
CA ASN A 734 -12.49 -11.99 -29.71
C ASN A 734 -13.78 -11.24 -29.38
N SER A 735 -13.73 -9.91 -29.31
CA SER A 735 -14.90 -9.08 -29.59
C SER A 735 -14.72 -8.54 -31.00
N GLN A 736 -15.61 -8.94 -31.92
CA GLN A 736 -15.80 -8.25 -33.21
C GLN A 736 -15.69 -6.75 -32.95
N GLY A 737 -14.84 -6.03 -33.70
CA GLY A 737 -14.40 -4.64 -33.48
C GLY A 737 -15.51 -3.58 -33.38
N THR A 738 -16.38 -3.76 -32.41
CA THR A 738 -17.54 -2.96 -32.08
C THR A 738 -17.27 -2.37 -30.70
N PRO A 739 -17.37 -1.05 -30.56
CA PRO A 739 -17.09 -0.37 -29.31
C PRO A 739 -18.15 -0.69 -28.26
N ASP A 740 -17.77 -0.66 -26.98
CA ASP A 740 -18.72 -0.76 -25.87
C ASP A 740 -19.64 0.47 -25.85
N MET A 741 -20.94 0.23 -26.07
CA MET A 741 -21.99 1.24 -26.13
C MET A 741 -22.89 1.25 -24.88
N THR A 742 -22.49 0.57 -23.79
CA THR A 742 -23.32 0.44 -22.59
C THR A 742 -23.56 1.81 -21.92
N PRO A 743 -24.81 2.16 -21.54
CA PRO A 743 -25.12 3.42 -20.86
C PRO A 743 -24.38 3.60 -19.53
N VAL A 744 -24.02 4.85 -19.20
CA VAL A 744 -23.27 5.20 -18.00
C VAL A 744 -24.23 5.69 -16.89
N PRO A 745 -24.11 5.16 -15.65
CA PRO A 745 -24.91 5.61 -14.50
C PRO A 745 -24.75 7.09 -14.16
N GLU A 746 -25.76 7.67 -13.50
CA GLU A 746 -25.79 9.06 -13.05
C GLU A 746 -24.65 9.33 -12.04
N GLY A 747 -23.98 10.48 -12.15
CA GLY A 747 -22.86 10.88 -11.28
C GLY A 747 -21.45 10.69 -11.87
N GLN A 748 -21.27 9.88 -12.93
CA GLN A 748 -19.96 9.68 -13.59
C GLN A 748 -20.00 9.84 -15.14
N ARG A 749 -21.14 10.26 -15.68
CA ARG A 749 -21.41 10.27 -17.14
C ARG A 749 -20.38 11.10 -17.92
N ASN A 750 -20.11 12.33 -17.49
CA ASN A 750 -19.22 13.24 -18.22
C ASN A 750 -17.75 12.78 -18.22
N SER A 751 -17.22 12.34 -17.06
CA SER A 751 -15.84 11.88 -16.95
C SER A 751 -15.61 10.57 -17.71
N THR A 752 -16.54 9.63 -17.61
CA THR A 752 -16.42 8.31 -18.26
C THR A 752 -16.56 8.42 -19.78
N LEU A 753 -17.52 9.21 -20.28
CA LEU A 753 -17.67 9.45 -21.71
C LEU A 753 -16.51 10.25 -22.30
N HIS A 754 -15.97 11.22 -21.54
CA HIS A 754 -14.78 11.97 -21.94
C HIS A 754 -13.56 11.06 -22.07
N ALA A 755 -13.23 10.28 -21.03
CA ALA A 755 -12.10 9.37 -21.05
C ALA A 755 -12.21 8.30 -22.15
N TRP A 756 -13.43 7.77 -22.35
CA TRP A 756 -13.71 6.76 -23.37
C TRP A 756 -13.54 7.30 -24.80
N ALA A 757 -14.12 8.46 -25.11
CA ALA A 757 -13.98 9.06 -26.44
C ALA A 757 -12.57 9.61 -26.69
N TYR A 758 -11.92 10.17 -25.66
CA TYR A 758 -10.53 10.63 -25.72
C TYR A 758 -9.57 9.49 -26.06
N GLY A 759 -9.67 8.35 -25.36
CA GLY A 759 -8.83 7.19 -25.62
C GLY A 759 -9.04 6.61 -27.03
N ARG A 760 -10.27 6.63 -27.55
CA ARG A 760 -10.55 6.18 -28.92
C ARG A 760 -9.99 7.16 -29.95
N TYR A 761 -10.22 8.46 -29.80
CA TYR A 761 -9.77 9.46 -30.77
C TYR A 761 -8.25 9.62 -30.78
N LYS A 762 -7.58 9.50 -29.62
CA LYS A 762 -6.12 9.50 -29.52
C LYS A 762 -5.47 8.33 -30.27
N ASN A 763 -6.06 7.13 -30.22
CA ASN A 763 -5.50 5.93 -30.84
C ASN A 763 -5.93 5.74 -32.30
N HIS A 764 -7.07 6.30 -32.69
CA HIS A 764 -7.67 6.18 -34.02
C HIS A 764 -8.20 7.52 -34.55
N PRO A 765 -7.33 8.52 -34.77
CA PRO A 765 -7.74 9.83 -35.27
C PRO A 765 -8.42 9.76 -36.65
N GLU A 766 -8.10 8.74 -37.45
CA GLU A 766 -8.72 8.47 -38.74
C GLU A 766 -10.23 8.15 -38.67
N ASN A 767 -10.73 7.75 -37.50
CA ASN A 767 -12.12 7.36 -37.27
C ASN A 767 -12.93 8.45 -36.55
N GLU A 768 -12.48 9.71 -36.63
CA GLU A 768 -13.06 10.87 -35.94
C GLU A 768 -14.59 10.91 -35.99
N HIS A 769 -15.17 10.83 -37.19
CA HIS A 769 -16.61 10.92 -37.40
C HIS A 769 -17.39 9.81 -36.69
N GLN A 770 -16.87 8.57 -36.74
CA GLN A 770 -17.53 7.43 -36.11
C GLN A 770 -17.45 7.50 -34.58
N ILE A 771 -16.33 7.99 -34.04
CA ILE A 771 -16.14 8.15 -32.59
C ILE A 771 -17.05 9.27 -32.04
N HIS A 772 -17.22 10.36 -32.80
CA HIS A 772 -18.15 11.43 -32.46
C HIS A 772 -19.60 10.94 -32.46
N ASP A 773 -20.04 10.20 -33.49
CA ASP A 773 -21.38 9.63 -33.56
C ASP A 773 -21.64 8.62 -32.43
N ASP A 774 -20.65 7.80 -32.10
CA ASP A 774 -20.74 6.84 -30.99
C ASP A 774 -20.82 7.54 -29.62
N LEU A 775 -20.06 8.64 -29.42
CA LEU A 775 -20.14 9.47 -28.22
C LEU A 775 -21.53 10.09 -28.07
N LEU A 776 -22.11 10.63 -29.16
CA LEU A 776 -23.46 11.17 -29.14
C LEU A 776 -24.49 10.09 -28.81
N ARG A 777 -24.38 8.91 -29.42
CA ARG A 777 -25.32 7.80 -29.18
C ARG A 777 -25.23 7.30 -27.73
N ARG A 778 -24.02 6.97 -27.26
CA ARG A 778 -23.81 6.49 -25.89
C ARG A 778 -24.18 7.54 -24.84
N GLY A 779 -23.92 8.81 -25.13
CA GLY A 779 -24.28 9.94 -24.28
C GLY A 779 -25.78 10.14 -24.13
N ARG A 780 -26.54 10.06 -25.24
CA ARG A 780 -28.01 10.11 -25.23
C ARG A 780 -28.62 8.94 -24.48
N ASP A 781 -28.10 7.73 -24.71
CA ASP A 781 -28.55 6.53 -24.00
C ASP A 781 -28.23 6.60 -22.50
N SER A 782 -27.22 7.40 -22.13
CA SER A 782 -26.87 7.73 -20.74
C SER A 782 -27.64 8.92 -20.17
N GLY A 783 -28.52 9.57 -20.94
CA GLY A 783 -29.37 10.68 -20.46
C GLY A 783 -28.72 12.07 -20.47
N LEU A 784 -27.65 12.30 -21.23
CA LEU A 784 -27.04 13.64 -21.41
C LEU A 784 -27.65 14.40 -22.58
N ALA A 785 -27.66 15.73 -22.49
CA ALA A 785 -28.11 16.59 -23.57
C ALA A 785 -27.04 16.75 -24.66
N ASP A 786 -27.45 16.87 -25.93
CA ASP A 786 -26.53 17.02 -27.07
C ASP A 786 -25.55 18.20 -26.91
N ALA A 787 -25.97 19.29 -26.24
CA ALA A 787 -25.10 20.43 -25.97
C ALA A 787 -23.92 20.10 -25.04
N GLU A 788 -24.12 19.20 -24.08
CA GLU A 788 -23.07 18.74 -23.15
C GLU A 788 -22.12 17.76 -23.85
N LEU A 789 -22.66 16.89 -24.71
CA LEU A 789 -21.87 15.95 -25.51
C LEU A 789 -20.98 16.68 -26.53
N GLU A 790 -21.48 17.76 -27.14
CA GLU A 790 -20.69 18.63 -28.00
C GLU A 790 -19.60 19.40 -27.23
N GLN A 791 -19.84 19.77 -25.96
CA GLN A 791 -18.80 20.35 -25.11
C GLN A 791 -17.72 19.31 -24.76
N ILE A 792 -18.10 18.07 -24.47
CA ILE A 792 -17.14 16.97 -24.25
C ILE A 792 -16.28 16.77 -25.50
N TRP A 793 -16.90 16.72 -26.68
CA TRP A 793 -16.18 16.55 -27.94
C TRP A 793 -15.21 17.70 -28.24
N LYS A 794 -15.67 18.96 -28.08
CA LYS A 794 -14.80 20.14 -28.21
C LYS A 794 -13.64 20.13 -27.22
N SER A 795 -13.90 19.69 -25.98
CA SER A 795 -12.84 19.55 -24.97
C SER A 795 -11.81 18.50 -25.36
N ILE A 796 -12.23 17.37 -25.94
CA ILE A 796 -11.33 16.32 -26.42
C ILE A 796 -10.45 16.84 -27.56
N LYS A 797 -11.05 17.50 -28.55
CA LYS A 797 -10.31 18.11 -29.67
C LYS A 797 -9.27 19.13 -29.19
N ARG A 798 -9.67 20.06 -28.31
CA ARG A 798 -8.75 21.06 -27.72
C ARG A 798 -7.62 20.45 -26.88
N SER A 799 -7.73 19.19 -26.48
CA SER A 799 -6.70 18.50 -25.70
C SER A 799 -5.76 17.65 -26.57
N LEU A 800 -6.04 17.55 -27.88
CA LEU A 800 -5.29 16.75 -28.85
C LEU A 800 -4.80 17.58 -30.05
N ASP A 801 -5.37 18.77 -30.27
CA ASP A 801 -4.78 19.89 -31.02
C ASP A 801 -3.72 20.61 -30.16
#